data_AF-A0A4Y7ZID8-F1
#
_entry.id   AF-A0A4Y7ZID8-F1
#
_cell.length_a   1.000
_cell.length_b   1.000
_cell.length_c   1.000
_cell.angle_alpha   90.00
_cell.angle_beta   90.00
_cell.angle_gamma   90.00
#
_symmetry.space_group_name_H-M   'P 1'
#
loop_
_entity.id
_entity.type
_entity.pdbx_description
1 polymer ?
#
loop_
_entity_poly.entity_id
_entity_poly.type
_entity_poly.pdbx_seq_one_letter_code
_entity_poly.pdbx_strand_id
1 'polypeptide(L)'
;MKKSSVWILILSTILISSVNAKEQLTATIIGSGSPLYDENRASASVLVTAGNTQILVDMGNGAQTNLNKLGVQARTLSALLFTHHHLDHNEEFVPIFISSLLGRNDFMIIGPPNTEKLTEVNLDLYQEDIEYRLSKTQRTLTERQKSFKVKDIKGGESFKIGDVSVSTVEVPHTIHTIAYRFDYNDQSVVITGDLTYEENLPALAKNADFMIIDSGGMIMTGRNKKSNTNNSAKKKGNNNRVRAHLDLADSSLLAKQSNVKNLVYTHFTPGVIDEAASLKEIRKNYAGNVIFGADLMVLNSSTSQSSSPVVAVIKSSHTYQIVDTGQKTFYSDSKVISAPAEGDDFFGQDASYVISDPSYTNNNNGTISDNVTGLMWQQGLTEKLTYEEALQKAESFNLGGYSDWRVASLKELYSLIQFTGTVMGEKALTPFIDTNYFTQPLGDTGQGEREIDAQVWSRTEYVGKTMGKDDTIFGVNFVDGRIKGYPKYNPRTREANKMYFRLVRGNEDYGKNDFTDNKDGTITDKATGLMWQTTDSTKGMNWEEALAYAENLTLGGYDDWRLPNAKELQSIVDYSRSPETSNSAAIDPVFQISSIINEGGEKDYPYYWSSTTHLDGPVPEAGAVYIAFGKALGKMRNTIMDVHGAGAQRSDPKTGEAMSRGPQGDMIRVDNYVRVVRGGETDATTTQEKSFSYSQIPSSNGQQVKANKQTRKAPQGQGNRFINRLDKNGDGKVSAAEFKGPANRFKQFDKNNDGYITAEEAPTGPPNEKKR
;
A
#
# COMPACT_ATOMS: atom_id res chain seq x y z
N MET A 1 41.97 18.16 -59.68
CA MET A 1 41.67 19.51 -59.15
C MET A 1 40.24 19.53 -58.64
N LYS A 2 40.09 20.06 -57.43
CA LYS A 2 38.90 20.22 -56.59
C LYS A 2 37.60 20.60 -57.33
N LYS A 3 36.48 19.96 -56.97
CA LYS A 3 35.20 20.66 -56.73
C LYS A 3 34.50 20.02 -55.52
N SER A 4 34.36 20.85 -54.50
CA SER A 4 33.64 20.63 -53.26
C SER A 4 32.19 21.12 -53.39
N SER A 5 31.38 20.80 -52.36
CA SER A 5 30.21 21.57 -51.87
C SER A 5 28.86 21.17 -52.53
N VAL A 6 27.73 20.92 -51.85
CA VAL A 6 27.27 21.03 -50.45
C VAL A 6 26.11 20.05 -50.26
N TRP A 7 26.04 19.30 -49.16
CA TRP A 7 24.77 18.74 -48.66
C TRP A 7 24.39 19.51 -47.39
N ILE A 8 23.24 20.17 -47.42
CA ILE A 8 22.66 20.91 -46.30
C ILE A 8 22.00 19.87 -45.38
N LEU A 9 22.63 19.59 -44.23
CA LEU A 9 21.97 18.95 -43.10
C LEU A 9 21.32 20.05 -42.26
N ILE A 10 19.99 20.04 -42.20
CA ILE A 10 19.23 20.86 -41.26
C ILE A 10 19.41 20.21 -39.88
N LEU A 11 20.30 20.78 -39.07
CA LEU A 11 20.35 20.54 -37.63
C LEU A 11 19.11 21.22 -37.01
N SER A 12 18.10 20.44 -36.65
CA SER A 12 17.11 20.87 -35.68
C SER A 12 17.77 20.83 -34.30
N THR A 13 18.08 22.01 -33.77
CA THR A 13 18.41 22.24 -32.37
C THR A 13 17.20 21.91 -31.50
N ILE A 14 17.07 20.65 -31.08
CA ILE A 14 16.33 20.34 -29.87
C ILE A 14 17.24 20.75 -28.72
N LEU A 15 16.97 21.92 -28.15
CA LEU A 15 17.39 22.25 -26.80
C LEU A 15 16.83 21.16 -25.88
N ILE A 16 17.68 20.20 -25.53
CA ILE A 16 17.47 19.31 -24.39
C ILE A 16 17.45 20.25 -23.19
N SER A 17 16.26 20.67 -22.80
CA SER A 17 16.02 21.10 -21.43
C SER A 17 16.05 19.82 -20.61
N SER A 18 17.26 19.33 -20.31
CA SER A 18 17.44 18.33 -19.29
C SER A 18 16.95 18.98 -18.01
N VAL A 19 15.71 18.68 -17.64
CA VAL A 19 15.30 18.81 -16.26
C VAL A 19 16.23 17.84 -15.53
N ASN A 20 17.36 18.37 -15.04
CA ASN A 20 18.21 17.67 -14.10
C ASN A 20 17.29 17.31 -12.94
N ALA A 21 16.86 16.05 -12.86
CA ALA A 21 16.46 15.49 -11.59
C ALA A 21 17.67 15.72 -10.68
N LYS A 22 17.52 16.61 -9.70
CA LYS A 22 18.60 16.96 -8.78
C LYS A 22 19.02 15.64 -8.12
N GLU A 23 20.25 15.18 -8.37
CA GLU A 23 20.72 13.93 -7.79
C GLU A 23 20.57 14.01 -6.27
N GLN A 24 19.99 12.96 -5.67
CA GLN A 24 19.56 12.95 -4.29
C GLN A 24 20.57 12.20 -3.42
N LEU A 25 20.88 12.73 -2.24
CA LEU A 25 21.53 11.98 -1.16
C LEU A 25 20.50 11.05 -0.49
N THR A 26 20.81 9.76 -0.44
CA THR A 26 20.00 8.78 0.29
C THR A 26 20.87 7.97 1.24
N ALA A 27 20.26 7.47 2.32
CA ALA A 27 20.88 6.53 3.24
C ALA A 27 19.96 5.33 3.44
N THR A 28 20.45 4.12 3.16
CA THR A 28 19.71 2.89 3.35
C THR A 28 20.28 2.15 4.55
N ILE A 29 19.46 1.86 5.56
CA ILE A 29 19.85 1.02 6.69
C ILE A 29 20.03 -0.40 6.17
N ILE A 30 21.26 -0.87 6.03
CA ILE A 30 21.55 -2.22 5.55
C ILE A 30 21.36 -3.23 6.68
N GLY A 31 21.74 -2.87 7.90
CA GLY A 31 21.50 -3.66 9.10
C GLY A 31 21.25 -2.75 10.31
N SER A 32 20.24 -3.12 11.09
CA SER A 32 19.70 -2.32 12.20
C SER A 32 19.88 -2.96 13.59
N GLY A 33 20.50 -4.13 13.65
CA GLY A 33 20.76 -4.90 14.86
C GLY A 33 22.05 -4.53 15.57
N SER A 34 22.33 -5.24 16.65
CA SER A 34 23.47 -5.07 17.57
C SER A 34 24.29 -6.36 17.62
N PRO A 35 25.30 -6.52 18.52
CA PRO A 35 26.14 -7.73 18.54
C PRO A 35 25.40 -9.03 18.90
N LEU A 36 24.20 -8.94 19.48
CA LEU A 36 23.41 -10.13 19.76
C LEU A 36 22.69 -10.56 18.48
N TYR A 37 22.96 -11.79 18.05
CA TYR A 37 22.34 -12.37 16.87
C TYR A 37 20.80 -12.26 16.92
N ASP A 38 20.24 -11.73 15.84
CA ASP A 38 18.81 -11.63 15.58
C ASP A 38 18.57 -12.10 14.14
N GLU A 39 17.71 -13.11 13.95
CA GLU A 39 17.41 -13.61 12.61
C GLU A 39 16.67 -12.59 11.73
N ASN A 40 16.08 -11.56 12.35
CA ASN A 40 15.28 -10.54 11.69
C ASN A 40 16.03 -9.22 11.47
N ARG A 41 17.21 -9.04 12.07
CA ARG A 41 18.02 -7.82 11.94
C ARG A 41 19.49 -8.15 11.75
N ALA A 42 20.03 -7.82 10.58
CA ALA A 42 21.47 -7.78 10.35
C ALA A 42 22.12 -6.76 11.30
N SER A 43 23.36 -7.01 11.71
CA SER A 43 24.13 -6.11 12.55
C SER A 43 24.49 -4.81 11.81
N ALA A 44 24.97 -3.80 12.54
CA ALA A 44 25.07 -2.42 12.08
C ALA A 44 25.73 -2.26 10.69
N SER A 45 24.98 -1.65 9.77
CA SER A 45 25.49 -1.26 8.45
C SER A 45 24.54 -0.24 7.78
N VAL A 46 25.09 0.76 7.10
CA VAL A 46 24.32 1.79 6.37
C VAL A 46 24.98 2.08 5.02
N LEU A 47 24.20 2.05 3.94
CA LEU A 47 24.65 2.42 2.60
C LEU A 47 24.22 3.85 2.26
N VAL A 48 25.18 4.75 2.11
CA VAL A 48 24.96 6.13 1.65
C VAL A 48 25.15 6.18 0.14
N THR A 49 24.18 6.71 -0.60
CA THR A 49 24.28 6.87 -2.06
C THR A 49 23.97 8.29 -2.52
N ALA A 50 24.75 8.78 -3.48
CA ALA A 50 24.57 10.07 -4.14
C ALA A 50 25.16 10.01 -5.55
N GLY A 51 24.31 10.15 -6.57
CA GLY A 51 24.72 9.96 -7.96
C GLY A 51 25.35 8.58 -8.17
N ASN A 52 26.58 8.55 -8.70
CA ASN A 52 27.36 7.32 -8.89
C ASN A 52 28.23 6.93 -7.68
N THR A 53 28.12 7.65 -6.56
CA THR A 53 28.88 7.40 -5.34
C THR A 53 28.08 6.50 -4.40
N GLN A 54 28.68 5.39 -3.97
CA GLN A 54 28.08 4.44 -3.02
C GLN A 54 29.08 4.19 -1.89
N ILE A 55 28.72 4.51 -0.65
CA ILE A 55 29.58 4.42 0.53
C ILE A 55 28.90 3.51 1.54
N LEU A 56 29.55 2.41 1.92
CA LEU A 56 29.05 1.53 2.96
C LEU A 56 29.72 1.88 4.28
N VAL A 57 28.94 2.21 5.30
CA VAL A 57 29.39 2.52 6.65
C VAL A 57 29.04 1.34 7.55
N ASP A 58 30.07 0.73 8.13
CA ASP A 58 30.03 -0.52 8.88
C ASP A 58 29.51 -1.73 8.06
N MET A 59 29.98 -2.92 8.43
CA MET A 59 29.81 -4.17 7.71
C MET A 59 29.54 -5.32 8.68
N GLY A 60 28.50 -5.19 9.52
CA GLY A 60 28.07 -6.22 10.44
C GLY A 60 27.52 -7.50 9.79
N ASN A 61 27.29 -8.53 10.61
CA ASN A 61 26.70 -9.80 10.15
C ASN A 61 25.37 -9.59 9.41
N GLY A 62 25.21 -10.20 8.24
CA GLY A 62 24.03 -10.08 7.39
C GLY A 62 24.09 -8.96 6.35
N ALA A 63 25.11 -8.09 6.37
CA ALA A 63 25.23 -6.96 5.45
C ALA A 63 25.22 -7.37 3.96
N GLN A 64 25.97 -8.40 3.56
CA GLN A 64 26.01 -8.90 2.19
C GLN A 64 24.65 -9.43 1.73
N THR A 65 23.95 -10.14 2.60
CA THR A 65 22.60 -10.66 2.30
C THR A 65 21.68 -9.49 1.95
N ASN A 66 21.72 -8.41 2.73
CA ASN A 66 20.89 -7.25 2.52
C ASN A 66 21.35 -6.38 1.33
N LEU A 67 22.65 -6.23 1.08
CA LEU A 67 23.16 -5.60 -0.14
C LEU A 67 22.73 -6.36 -1.40
N ASN A 68 22.78 -7.69 -1.38
CA ASN A 68 22.34 -8.53 -2.50
C ASN A 68 20.84 -8.40 -2.78
N LYS A 69 20.00 -8.29 -1.75
CA LYS A 69 18.56 -8.01 -1.91
C LYS A 69 18.30 -6.68 -2.64
N LEU A 70 19.19 -5.70 -2.46
CA LEU A 70 19.14 -4.40 -3.15
C LEU A 70 19.80 -4.42 -4.54
N GLY A 71 20.38 -5.55 -4.96
CA GLY A 71 21.16 -5.64 -6.19
C GLY A 71 22.47 -4.84 -6.14
N VAL A 72 22.90 -4.37 -4.96
CA VAL A 72 24.14 -3.63 -4.76
C VAL A 72 25.29 -4.61 -4.68
N GLN A 73 26.24 -4.47 -5.59
CA GLN A 73 27.38 -5.36 -5.68
C GLN A 73 28.59 -4.68 -5.05
N ALA A 74 29.33 -5.37 -4.18
CA ALA A 74 30.49 -4.77 -3.50
C ALA A 74 31.51 -4.15 -4.48
N ARG A 75 31.66 -4.71 -5.70
CA ARG A 75 32.50 -4.17 -6.78
C ARG A 75 32.11 -2.77 -7.28
N THR A 76 30.91 -2.27 -6.98
CA THR A 76 30.45 -0.92 -7.36
C THR A 76 30.61 0.10 -6.24
N LEU A 77 30.95 -0.33 -5.02
CA LEU A 77 31.14 0.56 -3.87
C LEU A 77 32.34 1.47 -4.09
N SER A 78 32.14 2.75 -3.79
CA SER A 78 33.16 3.80 -3.85
C SER A 78 34.01 3.84 -2.58
N ALA A 79 33.43 3.52 -1.43
CA ALA A 79 34.19 3.40 -0.20
C ALA A 79 33.55 2.44 0.82
N LEU A 80 34.39 1.90 1.70
CA LEU A 80 34.01 1.26 2.95
C LEU A 80 34.48 2.13 4.11
N LEU A 81 33.58 2.49 5.02
CA LEU A 81 33.88 3.29 6.20
C LEU A 81 33.60 2.48 7.46
N PHE A 82 34.45 2.64 8.47
CA PHE A 82 34.23 2.06 9.80
C PHE A 82 33.99 3.16 10.82
N THR A 83 32.95 3.02 11.64
CA THR A 83 32.76 3.85 12.83
C THR A 83 33.74 3.44 13.93
N HIS A 84 33.82 2.14 14.21
CA HIS A 84 34.73 1.54 15.18
C HIS A 84 35.02 0.05 14.88
N HIS A 85 35.98 -0.55 15.59
CA HIS A 85 36.39 -1.95 15.40
C HIS A 85 35.79 -2.94 16.41
N HIS A 86 34.50 -2.79 16.74
CA HIS A 86 33.75 -3.89 17.35
C HIS A 86 33.29 -4.89 16.28
N LEU A 87 33.17 -6.16 16.69
CA LEU A 87 32.99 -7.27 15.76
C LEU A 87 31.70 -7.11 14.94
N ASP A 88 30.59 -6.72 15.56
CA ASP A 88 29.27 -6.54 14.95
C ASP A 88 29.17 -5.37 13.95
N HIS A 89 30.23 -4.56 13.82
CA HIS A 89 30.39 -3.55 12.78
C HIS A 89 31.37 -3.99 11.67
N ASN A 90 32.01 -5.15 11.81
CA ASN A 90 33.17 -5.56 10.98
C ASN A 90 33.07 -7.00 10.43
N GLU A 91 32.16 -7.84 10.94
CA GLU A 91 32.07 -9.28 10.65
C GLU A 91 32.08 -9.66 9.16
N GLU A 92 31.47 -8.85 8.30
CA GLU A 92 31.40 -9.08 6.86
C GLU A 92 32.35 -8.20 6.04
N PHE A 93 33.31 -7.52 6.70
CA PHE A 93 34.31 -6.72 6.00
C PHE A 93 35.08 -7.53 4.96
N VAL A 94 35.62 -8.70 5.34
CA VAL A 94 36.54 -9.49 4.51
C VAL A 94 35.92 -9.88 3.15
N PRO A 95 34.75 -10.53 3.08
CA PRO A 95 34.16 -10.90 1.79
C PRO A 95 33.74 -9.68 0.95
N ILE A 96 33.24 -8.61 1.58
CA ILE A 96 32.90 -7.36 0.89
C ILE A 96 34.16 -6.69 0.32
N PHE A 97 35.24 -6.64 1.11
CA PHE A 97 36.54 -6.08 0.72
C PHE A 97 37.14 -6.81 -0.48
N ILE A 98 37.26 -8.14 -0.41
CA ILE A 98 37.80 -8.96 -1.50
C ILE A 98 36.99 -8.76 -2.79
N SER A 99 35.65 -8.71 -2.69
CA SER A 99 34.78 -8.44 -3.84
C SER A 99 34.98 -7.02 -4.39
N SER A 100 35.18 -6.03 -3.52
CA SER A 100 35.46 -4.63 -3.91
C SER A 100 36.80 -4.47 -4.64
N LEU A 101 37.79 -5.32 -4.33
CA LEU A 101 39.07 -5.34 -5.06
C LEU A 101 38.90 -5.71 -6.53
N LEU A 102 37.83 -6.42 -6.91
CA LEU A 102 37.53 -6.77 -8.30
C LEU A 102 36.81 -5.64 -9.06
N GLY A 103 36.48 -4.56 -8.38
CA GLY A 103 35.70 -3.45 -8.90
C GLY A 103 36.55 -2.28 -9.39
N ARG A 104 36.12 -1.10 -8.95
CA ARG A 104 36.60 0.23 -9.35
C ARG A 104 38.06 0.48 -8.96
N ASN A 105 38.72 1.36 -9.70
CA ASN A 105 40.06 1.81 -9.34
C ASN A 105 40.06 2.91 -8.26
N ASP A 106 39.03 3.75 -8.15
CA ASP A 106 38.94 4.90 -7.23
C ASP A 106 38.30 4.56 -5.87
N PHE A 107 38.50 3.33 -5.41
CA PHE A 107 37.93 2.80 -4.16
C PHE A 107 38.72 3.24 -2.92
N MET A 108 38.02 3.48 -1.79
CA MET A 108 38.64 3.88 -0.52
C MET A 108 38.18 3.02 0.65
N ILE A 109 39.04 2.86 1.66
CA ILE A 109 38.71 2.28 2.96
C ILE A 109 39.19 3.26 4.03
N ILE A 110 38.30 3.73 4.89
CA ILE A 110 38.64 4.76 5.88
C ILE A 110 37.98 4.42 7.21
N GLY A 111 38.68 4.59 8.31
CA GLY A 111 38.14 4.26 9.62
C GLY A 111 39.04 4.71 10.77
N PRO A 112 38.74 4.32 12.00
CA PRO A 112 39.56 4.63 13.17
C PRO A 112 40.94 3.96 13.07
N PRO A 113 41.85 4.25 14.02
CA PRO A 113 43.15 3.58 14.06
C PRO A 113 43.04 2.05 14.01
N ASN A 114 43.92 1.42 13.23
CA ASN A 114 43.97 0.00 12.84
C ASN A 114 43.17 -0.39 11.59
N THR A 115 42.54 0.54 10.87
CA THR A 115 41.87 0.24 9.59
C THR A 115 42.88 -0.18 8.52
N GLU A 116 44.03 0.51 8.43
CA GLU A 116 45.15 0.15 7.57
C GLU A 116 45.66 -1.27 7.89
N LYS A 117 45.94 -1.53 9.16
CA LYS A 117 46.41 -2.83 9.63
C LYS A 117 45.39 -3.96 9.37
N LEU A 118 44.11 -3.72 9.62
CA LEU A 118 43.03 -4.68 9.35
C LEU A 118 43.00 -5.05 7.86
N THR A 119 43.18 -4.05 6.99
CA THR A 119 43.22 -4.26 5.53
C THR A 119 44.46 -5.03 5.11
N GLU A 120 45.64 -4.65 5.62
CA GLU A 120 46.91 -5.33 5.33
C GLU A 120 46.90 -6.80 5.76
N VAL A 121 46.41 -7.10 6.96
CA VAL A 121 46.33 -8.49 7.47
C VAL A 121 45.40 -9.34 6.60
N ASN A 122 44.26 -8.79 6.14
CA ASN A 122 43.36 -9.55 5.27
C ASN A 122 43.88 -9.68 3.84
N LEU A 123 44.65 -8.71 3.34
CA LEU A 123 45.36 -8.84 2.06
C LEU A 123 46.40 -9.97 2.11
N ASP A 124 47.20 -10.03 3.19
CA ASP A 124 48.22 -11.05 3.40
C ASP A 124 47.58 -12.44 3.59
N LEU A 125 46.58 -12.54 4.48
CA LEU A 125 45.90 -13.79 4.78
C LEU A 125 45.19 -14.42 3.57
N TYR A 126 44.56 -13.60 2.72
CA TYR A 126 43.82 -14.05 1.55
C TYR A 126 44.56 -13.81 0.22
N GLN A 127 45.88 -13.60 0.25
CA GLN A 127 46.66 -13.26 -0.94
C GLN A 127 46.41 -14.22 -2.12
N GLU A 128 46.45 -15.54 -1.87
CA GLU A 128 46.27 -16.56 -2.92
C GLU A 128 44.89 -16.48 -3.61
N ASP A 129 43.81 -16.33 -2.84
CA ASP A 129 42.44 -16.20 -3.37
C ASP A 129 42.25 -14.87 -4.11
N ILE A 130 42.80 -13.77 -3.57
CA ILE A 130 42.73 -12.45 -4.20
C ILE A 130 43.49 -12.45 -5.54
N GLU A 131 44.71 -12.99 -5.57
CA GLU A 131 45.50 -13.11 -6.81
C GLU A 131 44.80 -13.98 -7.85
N TYR A 132 44.23 -15.12 -7.44
CA TYR A 132 43.44 -15.96 -8.33
C TYR A 132 42.26 -15.19 -8.94
N ARG A 133 41.47 -14.47 -8.13
CA ARG A 133 40.32 -13.69 -8.62
C ARG A 133 40.74 -12.55 -9.53
N LEU A 134 41.78 -11.81 -9.17
CA LEU A 134 42.30 -10.71 -9.98
C LEU A 134 42.81 -11.20 -11.34
N SER A 135 43.42 -12.39 -11.39
CA SER A 135 43.89 -13.02 -12.65
C SER A 135 42.76 -13.22 -13.67
N LYS A 136 41.52 -13.49 -13.21
CA LYS A 136 40.34 -13.59 -14.08
C LYS A 136 39.95 -12.26 -14.73
N THR A 137 40.43 -11.16 -14.19
CA THR A 137 40.24 -9.80 -14.71
C THR A 137 41.51 -9.17 -15.27
N GLN A 138 42.55 -9.98 -15.52
CA GLN A 138 43.84 -9.55 -16.06
C GLN A 138 44.53 -8.45 -15.22
N ARG A 139 44.36 -8.51 -13.89
CA ARG A 139 45.00 -7.60 -12.93
C ARG A 139 45.88 -8.38 -11.97
N THR A 140 46.92 -7.74 -11.46
CA THR A 140 47.77 -8.27 -10.38
C THR A 140 47.45 -7.61 -9.05
N LEU A 141 47.78 -8.29 -7.94
CA LEU A 141 47.61 -7.71 -6.60
C LEU A 141 48.44 -6.43 -6.42
N THR A 142 49.68 -6.42 -6.90
CA THR A 142 50.58 -5.25 -6.86
C THR A 142 50.01 -4.02 -7.56
N GLU A 143 49.37 -4.20 -8.73
CA GLU A 143 48.66 -3.11 -9.41
C GLU A 143 47.45 -2.67 -8.61
N ARG A 144 46.71 -3.63 -8.05
CA ARG A 144 45.50 -3.34 -7.29
C ARG A 144 45.80 -2.55 -6.03
N GLN A 145 46.81 -2.91 -5.25
CA GLN A 145 47.24 -2.18 -4.04
C GLN A 145 47.61 -0.72 -4.33
N LYS A 146 48.04 -0.38 -5.55
CA LYS A 146 48.35 1.01 -5.94
C LYS A 146 47.13 1.83 -6.35
N SER A 147 45.98 1.19 -6.55
CA SER A 147 44.78 1.84 -7.11
C SER A 147 43.76 2.24 -6.04
N PHE A 148 43.53 1.43 -5.00
CA PHE A 148 42.67 1.87 -3.88
C PHE A 148 43.47 2.54 -2.77
N LYS A 149 42.77 3.26 -1.88
CA LYS A 149 43.38 3.95 -0.73
C LYS A 149 42.84 3.40 0.57
N VAL A 150 43.70 3.26 1.56
CA VAL A 150 43.32 2.96 2.95
C VAL A 150 43.80 4.10 3.82
N LYS A 151 43.02 4.50 4.83
CA LYS A 151 43.41 5.60 5.73
C LYS A 151 42.85 5.42 7.14
N ASP A 152 43.73 5.50 8.12
CA ASP A 152 43.35 5.72 9.52
C ASP A 152 43.03 7.21 9.77
N ILE A 153 41.91 7.49 10.44
CA ILE A 153 41.47 8.83 10.87
C ILE A 153 41.16 8.83 12.37
N LYS A 154 41.10 10.01 12.99
CA LYS A 154 40.87 10.17 14.43
C LYS A 154 39.48 10.70 14.78
N GLY A 155 38.80 11.38 13.86
CA GLY A 155 37.58 12.14 14.15
C GLY A 155 37.91 13.62 14.27
N GLY A 156 37.38 14.44 13.35
CA GLY A 156 37.69 15.86 13.19
C GLY A 156 38.22 16.21 11.80
N GLU A 157 38.47 15.22 10.95
CA GLU A 157 38.87 15.40 9.56
C GLU A 157 37.67 15.67 8.64
N SER A 158 37.94 16.35 7.52
CA SER A 158 37.02 16.44 6.37
C SER A 158 37.71 15.98 5.10
N PHE A 159 36.99 15.25 4.24
CA PHE A 159 37.47 14.73 2.97
C PHE A 159 36.32 14.53 1.97
N LYS A 160 36.61 14.01 0.77
CA LYS A 160 35.60 13.71 -0.25
C LYS A 160 35.69 12.27 -0.71
N ILE A 161 34.55 11.68 -1.01
CA ILE A 161 34.41 10.41 -1.74
C ILE A 161 33.48 10.69 -2.93
N GLY A 162 34.01 10.64 -4.14
CA GLY A 162 33.31 11.17 -5.31
C GLY A 162 32.90 12.63 -5.07
N ASP A 163 31.61 12.92 -5.22
CA ASP A 163 31.04 14.24 -5.00
C ASP A 163 30.50 14.47 -3.57
N VAL A 164 30.51 13.43 -2.73
CA VAL A 164 30.05 13.51 -1.34
C VAL A 164 31.15 14.09 -0.45
N SER A 165 30.83 15.16 0.27
CA SER A 165 31.71 15.74 1.29
C SER A 165 31.48 15.02 2.61
N VAL A 166 32.54 14.57 3.26
CA VAL A 166 32.48 13.83 4.51
C VAL A 166 33.22 14.61 5.59
N SER A 167 32.60 14.81 6.74
CA SER A 167 33.21 15.39 7.95
C SER A 167 33.01 14.47 9.13
N THR A 168 33.95 14.46 10.07
CA THR A 168 33.92 13.52 11.19
C THR A 168 34.09 14.20 12.54
N VAL A 169 33.69 13.51 13.60
CA VAL A 169 34.04 13.85 14.98
C VAL A 169 34.28 12.56 15.76
N GLU A 170 35.22 12.58 16.70
CA GLU A 170 35.38 11.48 17.66
C GLU A 170 34.19 11.48 18.63
N VAL A 171 33.66 10.29 18.94
CA VAL A 171 32.57 10.11 19.91
C VAL A 171 32.96 9.08 20.98
N PRO A 172 32.50 9.26 22.22
CA PRO A 172 32.90 8.41 23.34
C PRO A 172 32.19 7.06 23.29
N HIS A 173 32.97 5.98 23.21
CA HIS A 173 32.52 4.61 23.31
C HIS A 173 33.62 3.73 23.95
N THR A 174 33.41 2.42 24.10
CA THR A 174 34.38 1.52 24.77
C THR A 174 35.69 1.35 24.02
N ILE A 175 35.72 1.66 22.73
CA ILE A 175 36.91 1.77 21.89
C ILE A 175 36.83 3.07 21.06
N HIS A 176 37.89 3.38 20.31
CA HIS A 176 37.94 4.57 19.44
C HIS A 176 36.80 4.53 18.41
N THR A 177 35.88 5.51 18.48
CA THR A 177 34.70 5.57 17.61
C THR A 177 34.57 6.94 16.95
N ILE A 178 34.14 6.93 15.68
CA ILE A 178 34.02 8.10 14.84
C ILE A 178 32.59 8.19 14.31
N ALA A 179 31.98 9.36 14.48
CA ALA A 179 30.74 9.73 13.80
C ALA A 179 31.05 10.41 12.47
N TYR A 180 30.24 10.13 11.45
CA TYR A 180 30.37 10.68 10.10
C TYR A 180 29.18 11.57 9.75
N ARG A 181 29.45 12.67 9.08
CA ARG A 181 28.46 13.48 8.37
C ARG A 181 28.77 13.46 6.88
N PHE A 182 27.75 13.22 6.08
CA PHE A 182 27.78 13.22 4.62
C PHE A 182 26.95 14.39 4.13
N ASP A 183 27.55 15.27 3.33
CA ASP A 183 26.88 16.38 2.68
C ASP A 183 26.98 16.22 1.16
N TYR A 184 25.84 16.32 0.47
CA TYR A 184 25.76 16.33 -0.99
C TYR A 184 24.68 17.32 -1.42
N ASN A 185 25.06 18.31 -2.22
CA ASN A 185 24.22 19.47 -2.51
C ASN A 185 23.72 20.13 -1.21
N ASP A 186 22.40 20.33 -1.07
CA ASP A 186 21.77 20.91 0.12
C ASP A 186 21.28 19.84 1.11
N GLN A 187 21.73 18.59 0.95
CA GLN A 187 21.26 17.44 1.72
C GLN A 187 22.36 16.88 2.63
N SER A 188 21.96 16.34 3.78
CA SER A 188 22.91 15.85 4.78
C SER A 188 22.41 14.67 5.62
N VAL A 189 23.30 13.70 5.82
CA VAL A 189 23.07 12.52 6.68
C VAL A 189 24.20 12.41 7.70
N VAL A 190 23.86 12.12 8.95
CA VAL A 190 24.82 11.85 10.02
C VAL A 190 24.64 10.41 10.50
N ILE A 191 25.74 9.69 10.68
CA ILE A 191 25.79 8.34 11.27
C ILE A 191 26.73 8.41 12.46
N THR A 192 26.23 8.11 13.66
CA THR A 192 27.00 8.32 14.89
C THR A 192 27.96 7.19 15.24
N GLY A 193 27.69 5.98 14.75
CA GLY A 193 28.20 4.76 15.38
C GLY A 193 27.63 4.59 16.79
N ASP A 194 28.28 3.74 17.58
CA ASP A 194 27.92 3.52 18.99
C ASP A 194 28.55 4.60 19.86
N LEU A 195 27.80 5.12 20.82
CA LEU A 195 28.28 6.24 21.63
C LEU A 195 27.57 6.38 22.97
N THR A 196 28.19 7.16 23.86
CA THR A 196 27.55 7.85 24.96
C THR A 196 27.41 9.35 24.65
N TYR A 197 26.86 10.15 25.57
CA TYR A 197 26.63 11.57 25.33
C TYR A 197 27.93 12.31 24.97
N GLU A 198 27.88 13.11 23.89
CA GLU A 198 29.03 13.86 23.37
C GLU A 198 28.64 15.30 23.02
N GLU A 199 29.34 16.27 23.61
CA GLU A 199 29.02 17.70 23.47
C GLU A 199 29.37 18.27 22.10
N ASN A 200 30.31 17.67 21.36
CA ASN A 200 30.71 18.14 20.04
C ASN A 200 29.85 17.57 18.90
N LEU A 201 29.08 16.50 19.14
CA LEU A 201 28.24 15.88 18.13
C LEU A 201 27.16 16.84 17.57
N PRO A 202 26.50 17.69 18.38
CA PRO A 202 25.56 18.68 17.85
C PRO A 202 26.16 19.69 16.87
N ALA A 203 27.44 20.02 16.99
CA ALA A 203 28.11 20.89 16.05
C ALA A 203 28.29 20.20 14.68
N LEU A 204 28.68 18.92 14.68
CA LEU A 204 28.75 18.11 13.47
C LEU A 204 27.35 17.93 12.85
N ALA A 205 26.35 17.57 13.64
CA ALA A 205 25.01 17.21 13.18
C ALA A 205 24.07 18.40 12.91
N LYS A 206 24.58 19.64 13.02
CA LYS A 206 23.78 20.85 12.93
C LYS A 206 22.93 20.89 11.66
N ASN A 207 21.61 21.00 11.83
CA ASN A 207 20.60 21.08 10.77
C ASN A 207 20.61 19.90 9.79
N ALA A 208 21.14 18.74 10.19
CA ALA A 208 21.17 17.59 9.28
C ALA A 208 19.76 17.10 8.93
N ASP A 209 19.57 16.57 7.72
CA ASP A 209 18.27 16.00 7.33
C ASP A 209 17.98 14.73 8.12
N PHE A 210 18.99 13.86 8.27
CA PHE A 210 18.90 12.64 9.06
C PHE A 210 20.07 12.52 10.03
N MET A 211 19.77 12.11 11.25
CA MET A 211 20.74 11.66 12.23
C MET A 211 20.43 10.22 12.61
N ILE A 212 21.22 9.29 12.10
CA ILE A 212 21.15 7.86 12.38
C ILE A 212 22.02 7.59 13.60
N ILE A 213 21.37 7.23 14.70
CA ILE A 213 21.96 7.13 16.03
C ILE A 213 21.76 5.75 16.66
N ASP A 214 22.69 5.34 17.51
CA ASP A 214 22.55 4.20 18.44
C ASP A 214 21.17 4.21 19.13
N SER A 215 20.64 3.03 19.38
CA SER A 215 19.33 2.70 19.95
C SER A 215 18.91 3.53 21.17
N GLY A 216 19.84 4.13 21.91
CA GLY A 216 19.52 4.86 23.12
C GLY A 216 18.87 3.98 24.20
N GLY A 217 19.12 2.66 24.18
CA GLY A 217 18.55 1.73 25.14
C GLY A 217 17.02 1.71 25.11
N MET A 218 16.45 1.51 23.91
CA MET A 218 15.00 1.40 23.68
C MET A 218 14.27 0.58 24.73
N ILE A 219 13.04 1.01 25.03
CA ILE A 219 12.16 0.27 25.92
C ILE A 219 11.64 -0.94 25.14
N MET A 220 11.78 -2.13 25.71
CA MET A 220 11.33 -3.38 25.09
C MET A 220 10.02 -3.86 25.75
N THR A 221 9.11 -4.45 24.98
CA THR A 221 7.86 -5.03 25.51
C THR A 221 8.16 -6.25 26.38
N GLY A 222 7.31 -6.51 27.38
CA GLY A 222 7.40 -7.71 28.23
C GLY A 222 8.59 -7.76 29.21
N ARG A 223 9.58 -6.86 29.10
CA ARG A 223 10.56 -6.62 30.16
C ARG A 223 9.90 -5.82 31.28
N ASN A 224 9.19 -6.53 32.16
CA ASN A 224 8.80 -5.98 33.46
C ASN A 224 10.06 -5.37 34.09
N LYS A 225 10.07 -4.04 34.28
CA LYS A 225 10.96 -3.42 35.26
C LYS A 225 10.73 -4.22 36.54
N LYS A 226 11.69 -5.07 36.94
CA LYS A 226 11.70 -5.57 38.31
C LYS A 226 11.61 -4.33 39.18
N SER A 227 10.45 -4.10 39.77
CA SER A 227 10.26 -3.11 40.82
C SER A 227 11.12 -3.59 41.97
N ASN A 228 12.37 -3.15 42.02
CA ASN A 228 13.11 -3.12 43.27
C ASN A 228 12.53 -1.98 44.12
N THR A 229 11.29 -2.17 44.55
CA THR A 229 10.74 -1.45 45.69
C THR A 229 11.23 -2.17 46.95
N ASN A 230 11.94 -1.42 47.77
CA ASN A 230 12.36 -1.73 49.14
C ASN A 230 13.49 -2.74 49.32
N ASN A 231 14.72 -2.24 49.19
CA ASN A 231 15.69 -2.46 50.27
C ASN A 231 16.51 -1.18 50.51
N SER A 232 16.01 -0.38 51.45
CA SER A 232 16.80 0.56 52.22
C SER A 232 17.86 -0.20 53.01
N ALA A 233 18.95 -0.55 52.35
CA ALA A 233 20.20 -0.94 52.98
C ALA A 233 21.33 -0.26 52.22
N LYS A 234 21.95 0.72 52.88
CA LYS A 234 23.21 1.35 52.48
C LYS A 234 24.25 0.26 52.14
N LYS A 235 24.39 -0.07 50.85
CA LYS A 235 25.62 -0.63 50.31
C LYS A 235 26.34 0.47 49.55
N LYS A 236 27.23 1.17 50.27
CA LYS A 236 28.38 1.84 49.65
C LYS A 236 29.22 0.75 48.98
N GLY A 237 28.99 0.55 47.70
CA GLY A 237 29.83 -0.27 46.83
C GLY A 237 29.90 0.42 45.48
N ASN A 238 31.11 0.83 45.08
CA ASN A 238 31.42 1.36 43.76
C ASN A 238 30.88 0.42 42.67
N ASN A 239 29.73 0.75 42.08
CA ASN A 239 29.34 0.21 40.78
C ASN A 239 29.64 1.28 39.72
N ASN A 240 30.94 1.52 39.48
CA ASN A 240 31.43 2.15 38.26
C ASN A 240 31.28 1.17 37.08
N ARG A 241 30.04 0.77 36.75
CA ARG A 241 29.79 0.22 35.41
C ARG A 241 29.66 1.43 34.49
N VAL A 242 30.75 1.75 33.82
CA VAL A 242 30.77 2.77 32.77
C VAL A 242 29.74 2.34 31.73
N ARG A 243 28.81 3.25 31.42
CA ARG A 243 27.77 3.04 30.43
C ARG A 243 28.42 3.06 29.04
N ALA A 244 28.10 2.10 28.18
CA ALA A 244 28.70 2.01 26.83
C ALA A 244 27.85 2.67 25.73
N HIS A 245 26.55 2.87 25.96
CA HIS A 245 25.56 3.35 24.98
C HIS A 245 24.70 4.47 25.56
N LEU A 246 24.04 5.28 24.73
CA LEU A 246 23.11 6.35 25.14
C LEU A 246 21.86 5.84 25.89
N ASP A 247 21.10 6.74 26.56
CA ASP A 247 19.65 6.54 26.77
C ASP A 247 18.82 7.39 25.80
N LEU A 248 17.51 7.15 25.81
CA LEU A 248 16.49 7.94 25.15
C LEU A 248 16.53 9.42 25.55
N ALA A 249 16.92 9.77 26.77
CA ALA A 249 16.98 11.16 27.20
C ALA A 249 18.17 11.89 26.56
N ASP A 250 19.36 11.30 26.62
CA ASP A 250 20.59 11.84 26.05
C ASP A 250 20.53 11.88 24.51
N SER A 251 20.08 10.80 23.87
CA SER A 251 19.96 10.74 22.40
C SER A 251 18.98 11.78 21.85
N SER A 252 17.81 11.93 22.49
CA SER A 252 16.83 12.95 22.10
C SER A 252 17.29 14.38 22.42
N LEU A 253 18.09 14.57 23.48
CA LEU A 253 18.71 15.87 23.77
C LEU A 253 19.74 16.26 22.71
N LEU A 254 20.60 15.33 22.29
CA LEU A 254 21.57 15.54 21.21
C LEU A 254 20.86 15.91 19.91
N ALA A 255 19.79 15.19 19.55
CA ALA A 255 18.98 15.51 18.37
C ALA A 255 18.38 16.93 18.43
N LYS A 256 17.85 17.32 19.60
CA LYS A 256 17.33 18.67 19.84
C LYS A 256 18.42 19.74 19.68
N GLN A 257 19.57 19.56 20.31
CA GLN A 257 20.70 20.50 20.23
C GLN A 257 21.24 20.63 18.81
N SER A 258 21.18 19.54 18.05
CA SER A 258 21.60 19.49 16.64
C SER A 258 20.59 20.15 15.69
N ASN A 259 19.34 20.35 16.12
CA ASN A 259 18.23 20.80 15.26
C ASN A 259 18.09 19.94 13.99
N VAL A 260 18.22 18.63 14.14
CA VAL A 260 18.06 17.68 13.02
C VAL A 260 16.58 17.60 12.61
N LYS A 261 16.32 17.27 11.34
CA LYS A 261 14.94 17.12 10.86
C LYS A 261 14.35 15.75 11.24
N ASN A 262 15.14 14.70 11.06
CA ASN A 262 14.77 13.31 11.33
C ASN A 262 15.81 12.66 12.24
N LEU A 263 15.36 12.14 13.38
CA LEU A 263 16.16 11.32 14.31
C LEU A 263 15.84 9.85 14.03
N VAL A 264 16.83 9.07 13.62
CA VAL A 264 16.66 7.68 13.21
C VAL A 264 17.41 6.78 14.18
N TYR A 265 16.71 5.94 14.92
CA TYR A 265 17.33 4.98 15.83
C TYR A 265 17.69 3.69 15.10
N THR A 266 18.84 3.12 15.41
CA THR A 266 19.31 1.82 14.90
C THR A 266 20.00 1.03 16.02
N HIS A 267 20.78 0.00 15.72
CA HIS A 267 21.57 -0.77 16.70
C HIS A 267 20.72 -1.41 17.81
N PHE A 268 19.60 -2.04 17.44
CA PHE A 268 18.67 -2.58 18.43
C PHE A 268 19.14 -3.92 19.00
N THR A 269 18.96 -4.10 20.31
CA THR A 269 19.07 -5.42 20.94
C THR A 269 17.87 -6.29 20.56
N PRO A 270 18.02 -7.62 20.45
CA PRO A 270 16.93 -8.52 20.13
C PRO A 270 15.72 -8.36 21.06
N GLY A 271 14.54 -8.47 20.47
CA GLY A 271 13.26 -8.36 21.14
C GLY A 271 12.34 -7.35 20.44
N VAL A 272 11.13 -7.19 21.00
CA VAL A 272 10.14 -6.26 20.47
C VAL A 272 10.28 -4.91 21.18
N ILE A 273 10.47 -3.84 20.41
CA ILE A 273 10.54 -2.47 20.92
C ILE A 273 9.12 -2.02 21.29
N ASP A 274 8.97 -1.45 22.47
CA ASP A 274 7.78 -0.68 22.85
C ASP A 274 7.96 0.74 22.30
N GLU A 275 7.56 0.93 21.04
CA GLU A 275 7.73 2.20 20.33
C GLU A 275 6.95 3.33 21.01
N ALA A 276 5.74 3.06 21.51
CA ALA A 276 4.93 4.06 22.19
C ALA A 276 5.60 4.55 23.49
N ALA A 277 6.11 3.64 24.33
CA ALA A 277 6.81 4.00 25.54
C ALA A 277 8.15 4.72 25.24
N SER A 278 8.88 4.23 24.24
CA SER A 278 10.15 4.83 23.83
C SER A 278 9.94 6.24 23.27
N LEU A 279 8.95 6.41 22.37
CA LEU A 279 8.57 7.70 21.80
C LEU A 279 8.14 8.68 22.90
N LYS A 280 7.38 8.22 23.90
CA LYS A 280 7.00 9.06 25.05
C LYS A 280 8.22 9.63 25.79
N GLU A 281 9.31 8.86 25.93
CA GLU A 281 10.54 9.35 26.57
C GLU A 281 11.29 10.32 25.65
N ILE A 282 11.45 9.97 24.37
CA ILE A 282 12.13 10.80 23.35
C ILE A 282 11.48 12.17 23.21
N ARG A 283 10.13 12.20 23.21
CA ARG A 283 9.32 13.42 23.06
C ARG A 283 9.49 14.43 24.19
N LYS A 284 10.10 14.05 25.32
CA LYS A 284 10.44 15.00 26.38
C LYS A 284 11.49 16.02 25.94
N ASN A 285 12.42 15.64 25.08
CA ASN A 285 13.48 16.54 24.59
C ASN A 285 13.31 16.92 23.11
N TYR A 286 12.83 16.01 22.26
CA TYR A 286 12.85 16.19 20.81
C TYR A 286 11.47 16.16 20.15
N ALA A 287 11.13 17.25 19.45
CA ALA A 287 9.85 17.44 18.78
C ALA A 287 9.88 17.14 17.27
N GLY A 288 11.07 16.92 16.67
CA GLY A 288 11.20 16.62 15.23
C GLY A 288 10.76 15.21 14.87
N ASN A 289 10.97 14.79 13.63
CA ASN A 289 10.54 13.46 13.20
C ASN A 289 11.42 12.36 13.83
N VAL A 290 10.81 11.26 14.28
CA VAL A 290 11.50 10.13 14.93
C VAL A 290 11.20 8.88 14.12
N ILE A 291 12.24 8.12 13.76
CA ILE A 291 12.15 6.93 12.92
C ILE A 291 12.86 5.78 13.64
N PHE A 292 12.22 4.61 13.71
CA PHE A 292 12.84 3.37 14.17
C PHE A 292 13.38 2.61 12.95
N GLY A 293 14.70 2.52 12.84
CA GLY A 293 15.38 1.91 11.70
C GLY A 293 15.00 0.44 11.54
N ALA A 294 14.83 0.01 10.30
CA ALA A 294 14.68 -1.39 9.94
C ALA A 294 15.66 -1.73 8.82
N ASP A 295 16.06 -2.99 8.73
CA ASP A 295 16.85 -3.47 7.61
C ASP A 295 16.16 -3.11 6.28
N LEU A 296 16.96 -2.68 5.31
CA LEU A 296 16.56 -2.21 3.97
C LEU A 296 15.74 -0.91 3.95
N MET A 297 15.56 -0.22 5.07
CA MET A 297 14.87 1.08 5.11
C MET A 297 15.67 2.16 4.37
N VAL A 298 15.05 2.84 3.41
CA VAL A 298 15.64 3.94 2.63
C VAL A 298 15.21 5.30 3.17
N LEU A 299 16.18 6.17 3.46
CA LEU A 299 15.99 7.53 3.96
C LEU A 299 16.36 8.54 2.87
N ASN A 300 15.43 9.41 2.48
CA ASN A 300 15.63 10.41 1.41
C ASN A 300 14.79 11.69 1.65
N SER A 301 15.08 12.80 0.98
CA SER A 301 14.38 14.09 1.22
C SER A 301 12.87 14.08 0.92
N SER A 302 12.34 13.07 0.23
CA SER A 302 10.91 12.87 -0.01
C SER A 302 10.16 12.45 1.26
N THR A 303 10.86 11.87 2.24
CA THR A 303 10.29 11.55 3.57
C THR A 303 10.01 12.79 4.44
N SER A 304 10.31 14.01 3.96
CA SER A 304 10.06 15.27 4.68
C SER A 304 8.65 15.85 4.51
N GLN A 305 7.78 15.23 3.70
CA GLN A 305 6.39 15.65 3.48
C GLN A 305 5.47 14.43 3.39
N SER A 306 5.45 13.63 4.46
CA SER A 306 4.37 12.68 4.71
C SER A 306 4.27 12.50 6.22
N SER A 307 3.37 13.25 6.85
CA SER A 307 2.90 12.91 8.20
C SER A 307 1.81 11.84 8.05
N SER A 308 2.24 10.62 7.80
CA SER A 308 1.52 9.38 8.12
C SER A 308 2.57 8.38 8.61
N PRO A 309 2.31 7.64 9.70
CA PRO A 309 3.29 6.73 10.28
C PRO A 309 3.60 5.64 9.25
N VAL A 310 4.88 5.47 8.90
CA VAL A 310 5.33 4.21 8.32
C VAL A 310 5.45 3.27 9.51
N VAL A 311 4.38 2.51 9.75
CA VAL A 311 4.35 1.35 10.63
C VAL A 311 5.61 0.53 10.31
N ALA A 312 6.41 0.27 11.34
CA ALA A 312 7.46 -0.73 11.24
C ALA A 312 6.80 -2.02 10.78
N VAL A 313 7.07 -2.46 9.55
CA VAL A 313 6.70 -3.82 9.11
C VAL A 313 7.45 -4.74 10.06
N ILE A 314 6.70 -5.27 11.02
CA ILE A 314 7.08 -6.48 11.72
C ILE A 314 7.32 -7.44 10.57
N LYS A 315 8.53 -8.01 10.45
CA LYS A 315 8.68 -9.19 9.60
C LYS A 315 7.91 -10.28 10.31
N SER A 316 6.63 -10.25 10.04
CA SER A 316 5.68 -11.18 10.56
C SER A 316 6.07 -12.52 9.97
N SER A 317 5.92 -13.59 10.74
CA SER A 317 6.10 -14.95 10.21
C SER A 317 5.07 -15.30 9.12
N HIS A 318 4.28 -14.32 8.65
CA HIS A 318 3.19 -14.48 7.72
C HIS A 318 3.73 -14.48 6.28
N THR A 319 3.12 -15.31 5.43
CA THR A 319 3.58 -15.53 4.04
C THR A 319 3.14 -14.41 3.10
N TYR A 320 2.10 -13.64 3.45
CA TYR A 320 1.71 -12.43 2.72
C TYR A 320 0.93 -11.43 3.58
N GLN A 321 0.96 -10.16 3.19
CA GLN A 321 0.18 -9.08 3.81
C GLN A 321 -0.96 -8.67 2.89
N ILE A 322 -2.14 -8.41 3.45
CA ILE A 322 -3.29 -7.94 2.69
C ILE A 322 -3.22 -6.42 2.61
N VAL A 323 -3.16 -5.91 1.38
CA VAL A 323 -3.20 -4.47 1.10
C VAL A 323 -4.58 -3.88 1.42
N ASP A 324 -4.61 -2.66 1.97
CA ASP A 324 -5.81 -1.90 2.31
C ASP A 324 -6.65 -1.53 1.08
N THR A 325 -7.92 -1.20 1.28
CA THR A 325 -8.83 -0.79 0.20
C THR A 325 -8.56 0.64 -0.29
N GLY A 326 -7.87 1.44 0.52
CA GLY A 326 -7.60 2.87 0.29
C GLY A 326 -8.75 3.78 0.74
N GLN A 327 -9.85 3.26 1.28
CA GLN A 327 -10.97 4.08 1.74
C GLN A 327 -10.65 4.75 3.07
N LYS A 328 -10.59 6.09 3.06
CA LYS A 328 -10.41 6.93 4.27
C LYS A 328 -11.61 7.86 4.54
N THR A 329 -12.63 7.82 3.69
CA THR A 329 -13.85 8.62 3.83
C THR A 329 -14.91 7.81 4.56
N PHE A 330 -15.62 8.44 5.50
CA PHE A 330 -16.71 7.81 6.23
C PHE A 330 -18.04 8.03 5.51
N TYR A 331 -18.87 7.00 5.52
CA TYR A 331 -20.17 6.99 4.86
C TYR A 331 -21.27 6.51 5.81
N SER A 332 -22.44 7.10 5.64
CA SER A 332 -23.72 6.57 6.14
C SER A 332 -24.35 5.68 5.07
N ASP A 333 -25.65 5.39 5.21
CA ASP A 333 -26.49 4.73 4.22
C ASP A 333 -26.52 5.38 2.83
N SER A 334 -26.21 6.68 2.70
CA SER A 334 -26.38 7.38 1.42
C SER A 334 -25.55 8.65 1.26
N LYS A 335 -24.68 8.98 2.22
CA LYS A 335 -23.92 10.23 2.23
C LYS A 335 -22.55 10.05 2.84
N VAL A 336 -21.61 10.89 2.43
CA VAL A 336 -20.38 11.16 3.18
C VAL A 336 -20.74 11.79 4.53
N ILE A 337 -20.09 11.31 5.60
CA ILE A 337 -20.23 11.82 6.97
C ILE A 337 -18.86 12.17 7.55
N SER A 338 -18.85 12.90 8.66
CA SER A 338 -17.65 13.05 9.49
C SER A 338 -17.28 11.72 10.15
N ALA A 339 -16.03 11.58 10.59
CA ALA A 339 -15.60 10.42 11.36
C ALA A 339 -16.53 10.22 12.59
N PRO A 340 -17.25 9.08 12.68
CA PRO A 340 -18.07 8.75 13.84
C PRO A 340 -17.18 8.42 15.04
N ALA A 341 -17.64 8.75 16.25
CA ALA A 341 -16.96 8.32 17.46
C ALA A 341 -17.30 6.86 17.80
N GLU A 342 -16.50 6.24 18.68
CA GLU A 342 -16.81 4.90 19.19
C GLU A 342 -18.18 4.88 19.85
N GLY A 343 -19.05 3.97 19.39
CA GLY A 343 -20.44 3.84 19.84
C GLY A 343 -21.46 4.66 19.04
N ASP A 344 -21.04 5.53 18.11
CA ASP A 344 -21.93 6.19 17.16
C ASP A 344 -22.32 5.25 16.01
N ASP A 345 -23.46 5.53 15.35
CA ASP A 345 -23.88 4.86 14.12
C ASP A 345 -22.76 4.93 13.06
N PHE A 346 -22.57 3.84 12.33
CA PHE A 346 -21.55 3.68 11.28
C PHE A 346 -20.09 3.74 11.74
N PHE A 347 -19.80 3.72 13.05
CA PHE A 347 -18.45 3.43 13.56
C PHE A 347 -18.03 1.99 13.21
N GLY A 348 -16.73 1.76 13.02
CA GLY A 348 -16.19 0.44 12.64
C GLY A 348 -16.20 0.14 11.13
N GLN A 349 -16.55 1.11 10.29
CA GLN A 349 -16.44 0.98 8.82
C GLN A 349 -14.96 1.01 8.35
N ASP A 350 -14.70 0.72 7.08
CA ASP A 350 -13.33 0.58 6.51
C ASP A 350 -12.41 1.74 6.90
N ALA A 351 -12.89 2.98 6.74
CA ALA A 351 -12.15 4.20 7.08
C ALA A 351 -11.76 4.36 8.56
N SER A 352 -12.34 3.56 9.46
CA SER A 352 -12.01 3.56 10.90
C SER A 352 -10.65 2.89 11.17
N TYR A 353 -10.21 1.99 10.28
CA TYR A 353 -8.99 1.21 10.43
C TYR A 353 -8.03 1.51 9.29
N VAL A 354 -6.75 1.64 9.61
CA VAL A 354 -5.69 1.65 8.60
C VAL A 354 -4.87 0.39 8.80
N ILE A 355 -4.85 -0.47 7.78
CA ILE A 355 -4.14 -1.75 7.83
C ILE A 355 -2.80 -1.61 7.11
N SER A 356 -2.82 -1.50 5.78
CA SER A 356 -1.60 -1.53 4.96
C SER A 356 -1.84 -0.79 3.66
N ASP A 357 -1.67 0.53 3.67
CA ASP A 357 -1.98 1.38 2.51
C ASP A 357 -1.27 0.88 1.24
N PRO A 358 -1.95 0.89 0.06
CA PRO A 358 -1.34 0.51 -1.20
C PRO A 358 -0.04 1.29 -1.44
N SER A 359 1.05 0.57 -1.70
CA SER A 359 2.36 1.14 -1.90
C SER A 359 3.04 0.52 -3.11
N TYR A 360 3.38 1.35 -4.10
CA TYR A 360 3.93 0.90 -5.36
C TYR A 360 5.22 1.63 -5.70
N THR A 361 6.14 0.92 -6.35
CA THR A 361 7.36 1.47 -6.94
C THR A 361 7.34 1.26 -8.45
N ASN A 362 7.36 2.35 -9.22
CA ASN A 362 7.55 2.24 -10.67
C ASN A 362 9.04 2.04 -10.97
N ASN A 363 9.38 0.89 -11.56
CA ASN A 363 10.78 0.53 -11.85
C ASN A 363 11.29 1.17 -13.15
N ASN A 364 10.49 2.01 -13.81
CA ASN A 364 10.83 2.75 -15.04
C ASN A 364 11.27 1.86 -16.22
N ASN A 365 10.86 0.60 -16.21
CA ASN A 365 11.17 -0.40 -17.24
C ASN A 365 9.90 -1.18 -17.69
N GLY A 366 8.72 -0.60 -17.45
CA GLY A 366 7.42 -1.22 -17.70
C GLY A 366 6.91 -2.13 -16.58
N THR A 367 7.64 -2.26 -15.46
CA THR A 367 7.23 -3.04 -14.29
C THR A 367 6.95 -2.16 -13.07
N ILE A 368 6.02 -2.61 -12.23
CA ILE A 368 5.62 -1.97 -10.97
C ILE A 368 5.85 -2.98 -9.84
N SER A 369 6.64 -2.64 -8.84
CA SER A 369 6.76 -3.43 -7.60
C SER A 369 5.64 -3.03 -6.64
N ASP A 370 4.93 -4.01 -6.09
CA ASP A 370 3.97 -3.81 -5.00
C ASP A 370 4.70 -4.07 -3.68
N ASN A 371 4.91 -2.99 -2.92
CA ASN A 371 5.73 -3.00 -1.72
C ASN A 371 5.01 -3.65 -0.53
N VAL A 372 3.69 -3.89 -0.62
CA VAL A 372 2.89 -4.56 0.43
C VAL A 372 2.81 -6.06 0.16
N THR A 373 2.46 -6.43 -1.07
CA THR A 373 2.18 -7.84 -1.39
C THR A 373 3.44 -8.63 -1.76
N GLY A 374 4.55 -7.95 -2.06
CA GLY A 374 5.77 -8.57 -2.58
C GLY A 374 5.64 -9.07 -4.03
N LEU A 375 4.54 -8.71 -4.70
CA LEU A 375 4.30 -8.99 -6.12
C LEU A 375 4.97 -7.93 -6.99
N MET A 376 5.26 -8.30 -8.24
CA MET A 376 5.68 -7.36 -9.27
C MET A 376 4.80 -7.54 -10.50
N TRP A 377 4.35 -6.42 -11.05
CA TRP A 377 3.31 -6.33 -12.06
C TRP A 377 3.83 -5.73 -13.35
N GLN A 378 3.26 -6.14 -14.48
CA GLN A 378 3.35 -5.32 -15.68
C GLN A 378 2.54 -4.02 -15.49
N GLN A 379 3.09 -2.89 -15.95
CA GLN A 379 2.46 -1.58 -15.85
C GLN A 379 1.24 -1.43 -16.77
N GLY A 380 1.39 -1.85 -18.03
CA GLY A 380 0.32 -1.80 -19.03
C GLY A 380 -0.57 -3.04 -19.02
N LEU A 381 -1.83 -2.90 -19.42
CA LEU A 381 -2.62 -4.04 -19.87
C LEU A 381 -2.22 -4.43 -21.29
N THR A 382 -2.52 -5.67 -21.63
CA THR A 382 -2.31 -6.22 -22.97
C THR A 382 -3.45 -5.83 -23.90
N GLU A 383 -3.43 -6.31 -25.14
CA GLU A 383 -4.63 -6.42 -25.95
C GLU A 383 -5.63 -7.42 -25.35
N LYS A 384 -6.91 -7.36 -25.77
CA LYS A 384 -7.91 -8.35 -25.37
C LYS A 384 -7.60 -9.70 -26.02
N LEU A 385 -7.38 -10.72 -25.22
CA LEU A 385 -7.10 -12.09 -25.65
C LEU A 385 -8.14 -13.06 -25.11
N THR A 386 -8.29 -14.20 -25.80
CA THR A 386 -8.97 -15.35 -25.21
C THR A 386 -8.17 -15.88 -24.02
N TYR A 387 -8.81 -16.66 -23.16
CA TYR A 387 -8.14 -17.23 -21.99
C TYR A 387 -6.91 -18.07 -22.36
N GLU A 388 -7.04 -18.97 -23.34
CA GLU A 388 -5.93 -19.84 -23.76
C GLU A 388 -4.79 -19.04 -24.41
N GLU A 389 -5.11 -18.02 -25.23
CA GLU A 389 -4.10 -17.12 -25.79
C GLU A 389 -3.36 -16.33 -24.70
N ALA A 390 -4.04 -15.92 -23.63
CA ALA A 390 -3.42 -15.21 -22.51
C ALA A 390 -2.45 -16.09 -21.72
N LEU A 391 -2.83 -17.36 -21.44
CA LEU A 391 -1.95 -18.34 -20.80
C LEU A 391 -0.69 -18.58 -21.64
N GLN A 392 -0.86 -18.84 -22.94
CA GLN A 392 0.25 -19.06 -23.86
C GLN A 392 1.16 -17.83 -23.98
N LYS A 393 0.58 -16.62 -23.99
CA LYS A 393 1.36 -15.40 -24.06
C LYS A 393 2.24 -15.20 -22.82
N ALA A 394 1.78 -15.59 -21.63
CA ALA A 394 2.56 -15.50 -20.40
C ALA A 394 3.84 -16.35 -20.45
N GLU A 395 3.80 -17.55 -21.04
CA GLU A 395 4.93 -18.49 -21.09
C GLU A 395 6.17 -17.95 -21.83
N SER A 396 5.97 -17.03 -22.77
CA SER A 396 7.04 -16.42 -23.58
C SER A 396 7.25 -14.94 -23.26
N PHE A 397 6.52 -14.41 -22.27
CA PHE A 397 6.55 -12.99 -21.94
C PHE A 397 7.83 -12.60 -21.23
N ASN A 398 8.48 -11.54 -21.73
CA ASN A 398 9.68 -10.98 -21.14
C ASN A 398 9.52 -9.48 -20.96
N LEU A 399 9.70 -9.01 -19.74
CA LEU A 399 9.56 -7.59 -19.38
C LEU A 399 10.47 -7.25 -18.19
N GLY A 400 11.11 -6.09 -18.21
CA GLY A 400 11.97 -5.63 -17.13
C GLY A 400 13.20 -6.51 -16.85
N GLY A 401 13.58 -7.39 -17.79
CA GLY A 401 14.66 -8.37 -17.62
C GLY A 401 14.23 -9.71 -16.99
N TYR A 402 12.92 -9.91 -16.79
CA TYR A 402 12.36 -11.13 -16.18
C TYR A 402 11.58 -11.96 -17.19
N SER A 403 11.59 -13.28 -17.00
CA SER A 403 10.95 -14.29 -17.86
C SER A 403 10.03 -15.26 -17.10
N ASP A 404 9.83 -15.04 -15.79
CA ASP A 404 9.03 -15.85 -14.86
C ASP A 404 7.61 -15.26 -14.65
N TRP A 405 7.07 -14.63 -15.70
CA TRP A 405 5.75 -13.99 -15.65
C TRP A 405 4.62 -15.02 -15.75
N ARG A 406 3.52 -14.77 -15.03
CA ARG A 406 2.30 -15.57 -15.06
C ARG A 406 1.05 -14.70 -15.18
N VAL A 407 -0.05 -15.29 -15.66
CA VAL A 407 -1.37 -14.68 -15.52
C VAL A 407 -1.73 -14.64 -14.03
N ALA A 408 -2.14 -13.48 -13.54
CA ALA A 408 -2.49 -13.30 -12.13
C ALA A 408 -3.72 -14.12 -11.73
N SER A 409 -3.70 -14.69 -10.54
CA SER A 409 -4.87 -15.26 -9.89
C SER A 409 -5.84 -14.15 -9.50
N LEU A 410 -7.08 -14.54 -9.16
CA LEU A 410 -8.08 -13.58 -8.74
C LEU A 410 -7.68 -12.82 -7.47
N LYS A 411 -7.10 -13.51 -6.47
CA LYS A 411 -6.59 -12.89 -5.23
C LYS A 411 -5.50 -11.86 -5.53
N GLU A 412 -4.57 -12.19 -6.44
CA GLU A 412 -3.52 -11.26 -6.88
C GLU A 412 -4.13 -10.04 -7.60
N LEU A 413 -5.03 -10.22 -8.57
CA LEU A 413 -5.64 -9.07 -9.28
C LEU A 413 -6.45 -8.19 -8.34
N TYR A 414 -7.18 -8.79 -7.40
CA TYR A 414 -8.01 -8.05 -6.47
C TYR A 414 -7.18 -7.26 -5.45
N SER A 415 -5.88 -7.59 -5.25
CA SER A 415 -5.00 -6.75 -4.42
C SER A 415 -4.84 -5.33 -5.00
N LEU A 416 -4.93 -5.19 -6.34
CA LEU A 416 -4.79 -3.91 -7.03
C LEU A 416 -6.04 -3.02 -6.98
N ILE A 417 -7.19 -3.53 -6.55
CA ILE A 417 -8.42 -2.74 -6.53
C ILE A 417 -8.28 -1.59 -5.52
N GLN A 418 -8.62 -0.37 -5.92
CA GLN A 418 -8.72 0.78 -5.04
C GLN A 418 -10.19 1.19 -4.91
N PHE A 419 -10.78 1.03 -3.73
CA PHE A 419 -12.19 1.34 -3.50
C PHE A 419 -12.46 2.84 -3.30
N THR A 420 -11.51 3.69 -3.71
CA THR A 420 -11.68 5.13 -3.94
C THR A 420 -12.14 5.45 -5.36
N GLY A 421 -12.12 4.46 -6.28
CA GLY A 421 -12.68 4.58 -7.61
C GLY A 421 -14.19 4.85 -7.59
N THR A 422 -14.71 5.43 -8.68
CA THR A 422 -16.12 5.78 -8.81
C THR A 422 -16.64 5.48 -10.22
N VAL A 423 -17.87 4.98 -10.30
CA VAL A 423 -18.55 4.65 -11.55
C VAL A 423 -20.01 5.10 -11.48
N MET A 424 -20.58 5.52 -12.61
CA MET A 424 -22.00 5.89 -12.70
C MET A 424 -22.68 5.06 -13.78
N GLY A 425 -23.15 3.87 -13.40
CA GLY A 425 -23.74 2.93 -14.35
C GLY A 425 -22.70 2.44 -15.35
N GLU A 426 -22.84 2.80 -16.62
CA GLU A 426 -21.91 2.39 -17.68
C GLU A 426 -20.77 3.39 -17.92
N LYS A 427 -20.78 4.53 -17.21
CA LYS A 427 -19.81 5.61 -17.35
C LYS A 427 -18.73 5.52 -16.28
N ALA A 428 -17.48 5.43 -16.71
CA ALA A 428 -16.31 5.47 -15.86
C ALA A 428 -16.05 6.91 -15.40
N LEU A 429 -15.84 7.13 -14.09
CA LEU A 429 -15.47 8.44 -13.56
C LEU A 429 -14.04 8.42 -13.01
N THR A 430 -13.75 7.47 -12.12
CA THR A 430 -12.40 7.24 -11.59
C THR A 430 -12.18 5.73 -11.52
N PRO A 431 -11.16 5.18 -12.20
CA PRO A 431 -10.87 3.76 -12.13
C PRO A 431 -10.61 3.31 -10.68
N PHE A 432 -11.03 2.09 -10.36
CA PHE A 432 -10.76 1.39 -9.11
C PHE A 432 -9.34 0.79 -9.10
N ILE A 433 -8.34 1.53 -9.57
CA ILE A 433 -6.92 1.15 -9.59
C ILE A 433 -6.05 2.40 -9.61
N ASP A 434 -4.85 2.35 -9.04
CA ASP A 434 -3.93 3.49 -9.03
C ASP A 434 -3.40 3.81 -10.43
N THR A 435 -4.00 4.81 -11.07
CA THR A 435 -3.61 5.23 -12.43
C THR A 435 -2.26 5.94 -12.52
N ASN A 436 -1.62 6.28 -11.39
CA ASN A 436 -0.25 6.79 -11.39
C ASN A 436 0.76 5.67 -11.70
N TYR A 437 0.41 4.42 -11.36
CA TYR A 437 1.27 3.26 -11.55
C TYR A 437 0.79 2.35 -12.67
N PHE A 438 -0.52 2.18 -12.83
CA PHE A 438 -1.11 1.21 -13.75
C PHE A 438 -1.90 1.88 -14.87
N THR A 439 -1.65 1.46 -16.10
CA THR A 439 -2.50 1.84 -17.23
C THR A 439 -3.76 0.99 -17.23
N GLN A 440 -4.94 1.64 -17.27
CA GLN A 440 -6.24 1.00 -17.37
C GLN A 440 -7.05 1.62 -18.52
N PRO A 441 -7.17 0.96 -19.68
CA PRO A 441 -8.06 1.40 -20.74
C PRO A 441 -9.54 1.20 -20.35
N LEU A 442 -10.40 1.99 -20.99
CA LEU A 442 -11.85 1.80 -20.98
C LEU A 442 -12.27 0.95 -22.19
N GLY A 443 -13.50 0.45 -22.20
CA GLY A 443 -14.06 -0.19 -23.39
C GLY A 443 -14.21 0.77 -24.57
N ASP A 444 -14.09 0.23 -25.79
CA ASP A 444 -14.12 1.00 -27.04
C ASP A 444 -15.56 1.30 -27.49
N THR A 445 -16.06 2.48 -27.12
CA THR A 445 -17.38 2.98 -27.53
C THR A 445 -17.53 3.16 -29.04
N GLY A 446 -16.43 3.32 -29.78
CA GLY A 446 -16.44 3.34 -31.25
C GLY A 446 -16.73 1.98 -31.87
N GLN A 447 -16.52 0.88 -31.13
CA GLN A 447 -16.81 -0.50 -31.52
C GLN A 447 -18.07 -1.06 -30.87
N GLY A 448 -18.87 -0.22 -30.21
CA GLY A 448 -20.11 -0.61 -29.55
C GLY A 448 -19.93 -1.22 -28.16
N GLU A 449 -18.73 -1.13 -27.58
CA GLU A 449 -18.50 -1.45 -26.17
C GLU A 449 -18.93 -0.29 -25.26
N ARG A 450 -19.15 -0.57 -23.99
CA ARG A 450 -19.36 0.45 -22.95
C ARG A 450 -18.03 0.79 -22.30
N GLU A 451 -17.91 1.95 -21.65
CA GLU A 451 -16.66 2.31 -20.98
C GLU A 451 -16.22 1.28 -19.93
N ILE A 452 -17.20 0.63 -19.27
CA ILE A 452 -16.98 -0.46 -18.29
C ILE A 452 -16.61 -1.81 -18.90
N ASP A 453 -16.62 -1.98 -20.23
CA ASP A 453 -16.28 -3.24 -20.90
C ASP A 453 -14.76 -3.42 -21.04
N ALA A 454 -14.07 -3.35 -19.89
CA ALA A 454 -12.61 -3.41 -19.75
C ALA A 454 -12.16 -4.45 -18.71
N GLN A 455 -12.87 -5.59 -18.68
CA GLN A 455 -12.60 -6.68 -17.75
C GLN A 455 -11.20 -7.28 -17.93
N VAL A 456 -10.62 -7.77 -16.83
CA VAL A 456 -9.32 -8.44 -16.79
C VAL A 456 -9.51 -9.89 -16.36
N TRP A 457 -9.12 -10.84 -17.21
CA TRP A 457 -9.09 -12.26 -16.87
C TRP A 457 -8.12 -12.53 -15.72
N SER A 458 -8.54 -13.35 -14.76
CA SER A 458 -7.63 -14.05 -13.86
C SER A 458 -7.31 -15.46 -14.39
N ARG A 459 -6.36 -16.17 -13.78
CA ARG A 459 -6.18 -17.63 -13.97
C ARG A 459 -7.09 -18.48 -13.08
N THR A 460 -8.03 -17.88 -12.35
CA THR A 460 -8.92 -18.57 -11.41
C THR A 460 -10.22 -18.91 -12.11
N GLU A 461 -10.34 -20.16 -12.55
CA GLU A 461 -11.59 -20.69 -13.12
C GLU A 461 -12.62 -20.93 -12.03
N TYR A 462 -13.89 -20.64 -12.32
CA TYR A 462 -14.98 -21.04 -11.45
C TYR A 462 -15.21 -22.54 -11.62
N VAL A 463 -15.29 -23.26 -10.51
CA VAL A 463 -15.45 -24.72 -10.53
C VAL A 463 -16.87 -25.15 -10.90
N GLY A 464 -17.88 -24.29 -10.69
CA GLY A 464 -19.26 -24.54 -11.09
C GLY A 464 -19.60 -24.01 -12.49
N LYS A 465 -20.89 -23.97 -12.81
CA LYS A 465 -21.42 -23.32 -14.01
C LYS A 465 -22.16 -22.05 -13.63
N THR A 466 -22.07 -21.05 -14.49
CA THR A 466 -22.95 -19.87 -14.38
C THR A 466 -23.85 -19.78 -15.61
N MET A 467 -24.90 -18.96 -15.51
CA MET A 467 -25.88 -18.73 -16.58
C MET A 467 -26.47 -20.05 -17.12
N GLY A 468 -26.55 -21.05 -16.24
CA GLY A 468 -27.09 -22.39 -16.49
C GLY A 468 -26.05 -23.44 -16.91
N LYS A 469 -25.13 -23.15 -17.83
CA LYS A 469 -24.20 -24.17 -18.36
C LYS A 469 -22.86 -23.66 -18.83
N ASP A 470 -22.57 -22.38 -18.63
CA ASP A 470 -21.37 -21.76 -19.19
C ASP A 470 -20.19 -21.99 -18.26
N ASP A 471 -19.08 -22.45 -18.84
CA ASP A 471 -17.77 -22.44 -18.19
C ASP A 471 -17.32 -21.00 -18.00
N THR A 472 -16.93 -20.65 -16.78
CA THR A 472 -16.56 -19.28 -16.45
C THR A 472 -15.21 -19.17 -15.78
N ILE A 473 -14.53 -18.06 -16.07
CA ILE A 473 -13.34 -17.64 -15.35
C ILE A 473 -13.71 -16.39 -14.56
N PHE A 474 -13.19 -16.26 -13.35
CA PHE A 474 -13.36 -15.01 -12.64
C PHE A 474 -12.47 -13.93 -13.25
N GLY A 475 -13.04 -12.73 -13.39
CA GLY A 475 -12.29 -11.54 -13.78
C GLY A 475 -12.52 -10.41 -12.81
N VAL A 476 -11.54 -9.50 -12.77
CA VAL A 476 -11.64 -8.22 -12.06
C VAL A 476 -11.89 -7.13 -13.09
N ASN A 477 -12.80 -6.20 -12.78
CA ASN A 477 -12.99 -5.03 -13.60
C ASN A 477 -12.63 -3.77 -12.82
N PHE A 478 -11.44 -3.22 -13.10
CA PHE A 478 -10.93 -2.02 -12.45
C PHE A 478 -11.64 -0.73 -12.90
N VAL A 479 -12.62 -0.81 -13.81
CA VAL A 479 -13.45 0.34 -14.18
C VAL A 479 -14.72 0.40 -13.31
N ASP A 480 -15.29 -0.75 -12.95
CA ASP A 480 -16.55 -0.83 -12.19
C ASP A 480 -16.40 -1.46 -10.79
N GLY A 481 -15.18 -1.80 -10.38
CA GLY A 481 -14.85 -2.22 -9.02
C GLY A 481 -15.36 -3.61 -8.61
N ARG A 482 -15.45 -4.58 -9.53
CA ARG A 482 -16.13 -5.87 -9.28
C ARG A 482 -15.33 -7.12 -9.65
N ILE A 483 -15.61 -8.20 -8.92
CA ILE A 483 -15.32 -9.58 -9.32
C ILE A 483 -16.59 -10.24 -9.89
N LYS A 484 -16.49 -10.81 -11.08
CA LYS A 484 -17.57 -11.62 -11.68
C LYS A 484 -17.01 -12.85 -12.38
N GLY A 485 -17.78 -13.92 -12.43
CA GLY A 485 -17.56 -15.04 -13.35
C GLY A 485 -18.02 -14.66 -14.75
N TYR A 486 -17.12 -14.72 -15.73
CA TYR A 486 -17.43 -14.41 -17.12
C TYR A 486 -17.30 -15.65 -18.01
N PRO A 487 -18.24 -15.88 -18.95
CA PRO A 487 -18.19 -17.02 -19.87
C PRO A 487 -16.91 -17.07 -20.69
N LYS A 488 -16.26 -18.24 -20.73
CA LYS A 488 -15.14 -18.52 -21.65
C LYS A 488 -15.58 -18.36 -23.11
N TYR A 489 -16.83 -18.67 -23.41
CA TYR A 489 -17.40 -18.66 -24.75
C TYR A 489 -18.68 -17.84 -24.81
N ASN A 490 -18.90 -17.17 -25.94
CA ASN A 490 -20.16 -16.52 -26.22
C ASN A 490 -21.29 -17.58 -26.26
N PRO A 491 -22.38 -17.42 -25.49
CA PRO A 491 -23.41 -18.45 -25.38
C PRO A 491 -24.18 -18.70 -26.69
N ARG A 492 -24.18 -17.72 -27.61
CA ARG A 492 -24.86 -17.78 -28.91
C ARG A 492 -23.93 -18.26 -30.02
N THR A 493 -22.74 -17.67 -30.16
CA THR A 493 -21.82 -17.98 -31.27
C THR A 493 -20.86 -19.13 -30.95
N ARG A 494 -20.66 -19.44 -29.67
CA ARG A 494 -19.66 -20.40 -29.14
C ARG A 494 -18.21 -20.01 -29.42
N GLU A 495 -17.97 -18.81 -29.93
CA GLU A 495 -16.63 -18.24 -30.06
C GLU A 495 -16.07 -17.90 -28.68
N ALA A 496 -14.75 -18.04 -28.51
CA ALA A 496 -14.08 -17.69 -27.26
C ALA A 496 -14.14 -16.17 -27.02
N ASN A 497 -14.57 -15.78 -25.82
CA ASN A 497 -14.61 -14.37 -25.42
C ASN A 497 -13.19 -13.85 -25.17
N LYS A 498 -12.98 -12.56 -25.45
CA LYS A 498 -11.68 -11.89 -25.27
C LYS A 498 -11.78 -10.82 -24.19
N MET A 499 -10.78 -10.77 -23.31
CA MET A 499 -10.65 -9.74 -22.27
C MET A 499 -9.18 -9.37 -22.06
N TYR A 500 -8.93 -8.30 -21.30
CA TYR A 500 -7.57 -7.92 -20.93
C TYR A 500 -6.95 -8.94 -19.98
N PHE A 501 -5.63 -8.95 -19.84
CA PHE A 501 -4.94 -9.63 -18.75
C PHE A 501 -3.83 -8.74 -18.19
N ARG A 502 -3.50 -8.97 -16.92
CA ARG A 502 -2.35 -8.37 -16.25
C ARG A 502 -1.42 -9.47 -15.77
N LEU A 503 -0.18 -9.44 -16.24
CA LEU A 503 0.86 -10.37 -15.83
C LEU A 503 1.52 -9.94 -14.53
N VAL A 504 1.85 -10.93 -13.71
CA VAL A 504 2.46 -10.78 -12.39
C VAL A 504 3.62 -11.76 -12.22
N ARG A 505 4.53 -11.45 -11.30
CA ARG A 505 5.61 -12.30 -10.83
C ARG A 505 5.91 -12.01 -9.35
N GLY A 506 6.82 -12.76 -8.73
CA GLY A 506 7.11 -12.63 -7.29
C GLY A 506 6.00 -13.25 -6.41
N ASN A 507 6.23 -13.30 -5.10
CA ASN A 507 5.39 -13.91 -4.05
C ASN A 507 4.32 -14.93 -4.53
N GLU A 508 4.73 -16.18 -4.78
CA GLU A 508 3.79 -17.23 -5.20
C GLU A 508 2.86 -17.72 -4.08
N ASP A 509 3.12 -17.33 -2.84
CA ASP A 509 2.31 -17.69 -1.67
C ASP A 509 1.19 -16.67 -1.38
N TYR A 510 1.17 -15.55 -2.11
CA TYR A 510 0.09 -14.57 -1.98
C TYR A 510 -1.29 -15.21 -2.21
N GLY A 511 -2.14 -15.12 -1.20
CA GLY A 511 -3.49 -15.68 -1.23
C GLY A 511 -3.61 -17.16 -0.85
N LYS A 512 -2.51 -17.81 -0.43
CA LYS A 512 -2.54 -19.15 0.19
C LYS A 512 -2.65 -19.01 1.71
N ASN A 513 -3.83 -19.33 2.26
CA ASN A 513 -4.07 -19.25 3.71
C ASN A 513 -3.45 -20.43 4.47
N ASP A 514 -3.18 -20.26 5.77
CA ASP A 514 -2.75 -21.30 6.71
C ASP A 514 -3.60 -21.22 7.98
N PHE A 515 -4.79 -21.82 7.91
CA PHE A 515 -5.78 -21.74 8.98
C PHE A 515 -5.51 -22.76 10.10
N THR A 516 -5.61 -22.29 11.34
CA THR A 516 -5.57 -23.11 12.55
C THR A 516 -6.76 -22.75 13.44
N ASP A 517 -7.64 -23.73 13.70
CA ASP A 517 -8.75 -23.59 14.66
C ASP A 517 -8.20 -23.60 16.10
N ASN A 518 -8.45 -22.50 16.83
CA ASN A 518 -7.96 -22.30 18.19
C ASN A 518 -8.83 -23.00 19.25
N LYS A 519 -9.96 -23.61 18.86
CA LYS A 519 -10.90 -24.33 19.73
C LYS A 519 -11.59 -23.48 20.80
N ASP A 520 -11.64 -22.17 20.59
CA ASP A 520 -12.27 -21.17 21.46
C ASP A 520 -13.32 -20.31 20.73
N GLY A 521 -13.72 -20.74 19.54
CA GLY A 521 -14.60 -19.98 18.64
C GLY A 521 -13.86 -19.08 17.66
N THR A 522 -12.52 -19.13 17.62
CA THR A 522 -11.69 -18.38 16.67
C THR A 522 -10.80 -19.28 15.80
N ILE A 523 -10.41 -18.75 14.63
CA ILE A 523 -9.46 -19.36 13.68
C ILE A 523 -8.34 -18.37 13.44
N THR A 524 -7.08 -18.81 13.57
CA THR A 524 -5.91 -18.02 13.18
C THR A 524 -5.51 -18.34 11.74
N ASP A 525 -5.33 -17.34 10.90
CA ASP A 525 -4.65 -17.48 9.62
C ASP A 525 -3.18 -17.07 9.77
N LYS A 526 -2.29 -18.05 9.88
CA LYS A 526 -0.85 -17.79 10.03
C LYS A 526 -0.23 -17.21 8.75
N ALA A 527 -0.91 -17.31 7.61
CA ALA A 527 -0.40 -16.76 6.36
C ALA A 527 -0.54 -15.24 6.28
N THR A 528 -1.51 -14.66 7.02
CA THR A 528 -1.80 -13.21 7.01
C THR A 528 -1.63 -12.55 8.39
N GLY A 529 -1.64 -13.35 9.45
CA GLY A 529 -1.67 -12.85 10.83
C GLY A 529 -3.05 -12.45 11.33
N LEU A 530 -4.09 -12.63 10.51
CA LEU A 530 -5.46 -12.33 10.89
C LEU A 530 -6.05 -13.45 11.73
N MET A 531 -6.95 -13.07 12.64
CA MET A 531 -7.77 -14.00 13.39
C MET A 531 -9.25 -13.75 13.08
N TRP A 532 -9.98 -14.83 12.88
CA TRP A 532 -11.34 -14.82 12.38
C TRP A 532 -12.30 -15.50 13.35
N GLN A 533 -13.54 -15.05 13.36
CA GLN A 533 -14.64 -15.76 13.99
C GLN A 533 -14.86 -17.13 13.30
N THR A 534 -15.06 -18.21 14.07
CA THR A 534 -15.32 -19.55 13.51
C THR A 534 -16.75 -19.71 12.98
N THR A 535 -17.77 -19.26 13.71
CA THR A 535 -19.19 -19.30 13.31
C THR A 535 -19.61 -17.92 12.82
N ASP A 536 -20.43 -17.82 11.78
CA ASP A 536 -20.96 -16.51 11.36
C ASP A 536 -22.04 -15.96 12.30
N SER A 537 -22.59 -14.80 11.96
CA SER A 537 -23.68 -14.13 12.69
C SER A 537 -24.98 -14.91 12.81
N THR A 538 -25.13 -16.06 12.12
CA THR A 538 -26.32 -16.93 12.05
C THR A 538 -27.59 -16.33 11.45
N LYS A 539 -27.62 -14.99 11.29
CA LYS A 539 -28.69 -14.23 10.63
C LYS A 539 -28.09 -13.08 9.81
N GLY A 540 -28.82 -12.70 8.77
CA GLY A 540 -28.54 -11.47 8.02
C GLY A 540 -28.90 -10.24 8.84
N MET A 541 -28.23 -9.13 8.53
CA MET A 541 -28.47 -7.81 9.11
C MET A 541 -28.09 -6.72 8.10
N ASN A 542 -28.62 -5.52 8.28
CA ASN A 542 -28.25 -4.39 7.43
C ASN A 542 -26.81 -3.95 7.72
N TRP A 543 -26.29 -3.01 6.93
CA TRP A 543 -24.87 -2.66 7.02
C TRP A 543 -24.50 -1.94 8.33
N GLU A 544 -25.35 -1.03 8.82
CA GLU A 544 -25.14 -0.35 10.10
C GLU A 544 -25.14 -1.34 11.28
N GLU A 545 -26.11 -2.26 11.28
CA GLU A 545 -26.20 -3.34 12.26
C GLU A 545 -24.99 -4.29 12.18
N ALA A 546 -24.44 -4.52 10.99
CA ALA A 546 -23.26 -5.36 10.79
C ALA A 546 -21.99 -4.75 11.41
N LEU A 547 -21.82 -3.43 11.25
CA LEU A 547 -20.75 -2.68 11.90
C LEU A 547 -20.90 -2.76 13.42
N ALA A 548 -22.09 -2.42 13.94
CA ALA A 548 -22.36 -2.48 15.37
C ALA A 548 -22.21 -3.91 15.95
N TYR A 549 -22.59 -4.95 15.20
CA TYR A 549 -22.40 -6.34 15.62
C TYR A 549 -20.92 -6.67 15.84
N ALA A 550 -20.05 -6.18 14.96
CA ALA A 550 -18.62 -6.46 15.06
C ALA A 550 -17.98 -5.78 16.27
N GLU A 551 -18.19 -4.47 16.43
CA GLU A 551 -17.60 -3.68 17.52
C GLU A 551 -18.08 -4.11 18.92
N ASN A 552 -19.28 -4.69 19.01
CA ASN A 552 -19.83 -5.15 20.28
C ASN A 552 -19.52 -6.62 20.59
N LEU A 553 -18.79 -7.33 19.72
CA LEU A 553 -18.50 -8.75 19.93
C LEU A 553 -17.35 -8.94 20.92
N THR A 554 -17.55 -9.77 21.94
CA THR A 554 -16.47 -10.36 22.72
C THR A 554 -16.40 -11.87 22.44
N LEU A 555 -15.26 -12.35 21.96
CA LEU A 555 -15.07 -13.75 21.54
C LEU A 555 -13.60 -14.17 21.70
N GLY A 556 -13.37 -15.43 22.14
CA GLY A 556 -12.01 -15.96 22.29
C GLY A 556 -11.15 -15.23 23.33
N GLY A 557 -11.76 -14.42 24.21
CA GLY A 557 -11.06 -13.55 25.15
C GLY A 557 -10.63 -12.19 24.57
N TYR A 558 -11.15 -11.83 23.39
CA TYR A 558 -10.86 -10.57 22.70
C TYR A 558 -12.14 -9.76 22.47
N ASP A 559 -12.00 -8.43 22.47
CA ASP A 559 -13.05 -7.42 22.33
C ASP A 559 -12.73 -6.36 21.25
N ASP A 560 -11.66 -6.55 20.48
CA ASP A 560 -11.19 -5.69 19.39
C ASP A 560 -11.60 -6.24 18.00
N TRP A 561 -12.78 -6.84 17.91
CA TRP A 561 -13.30 -7.39 16.67
C TRP A 561 -13.88 -6.30 15.78
N ARG A 562 -13.67 -6.45 14.46
CA ARG A 562 -14.18 -5.51 13.45
C ARG A 562 -14.76 -6.24 12.25
N LEU A 563 -15.59 -5.54 11.50
CA LEU A 563 -16.09 -6.01 10.22
C LEU A 563 -14.92 -5.97 9.20
N PRO A 564 -14.59 -7.09 8.51
CA PRO A 564 -13.47 -7.12 7.58
C PRO A 564 -13.70 -6.16 6.42
N ASN A 565 -12.64 -5.53 5.92
CA ASN A 565 -12.74 -4.80 4.66
C ASN A 565 -12.91 -5.78 3.48
N ALA A 566 -13.21 -5.24 2.30
CA ALA A 566 -13.51 -6.04 1.12
C ALA A 566 -12.37 -7.00 0.71
N LYS A 567 -11.11 -6.63 0.95
CA LYS A 567 -9.93 -7.42 0.59
C LYS A 567 -9.63 -8.50 1.63
N GLU A 568 -9.82 -8.21 2.91
CA GLU A 568 -9.73 -9.20 3.97
C GLU A 568 -10.80 -10.28 3.82
N LEU A 569 -12.06 -9.88 3.60
CA LEU A 569 -13.16 -10.84 3.40
C LEU A 569 -12.93 -11.72 2.16
N GLN A 570 -12.39 -11.13 1.08
CA GLN A 570 -12.04 -11.87 -0.13
C GLN A 570 -10.89 -12.86 0.10
N SER A 571 -9.97 -12.56 1.02
CA SER A 571 -8.77 -13.38 1.29
C SER A 571 -9.10 -14.78 1.80
N ILE A 572 -10.24 -14.96 2.47
CA ILE A 572 -10.69 -16.26 3.01
C ILE A 572 -11.58 -17.05 2.04
N VAL A 573 -11.86 -16.52 0.84
CA VAL A 573 -12.59 -17.26 -0.19
C VAL A 573 -11.73 -18.41 -0.73
N ASP A 574 -12.32 -19.60 -0.77
CA ASP A 574 -11.75 -20.79 -1.42
C ASP A 574 -12.45 -21.03 -2.76
N TYR A 575 -11.82 -20.54 -3.83
CA TYR A 575 -12.34 -20.66 -5.20
C TYR A 575 -12.29 -22.09 -5.77
N SER A 576 -11.69 -23.05 -5.06
CA SER A 576 -11.77 -24.47 -5.45
C SER A 576 -13.12 -25.12 -5.08
N ARG A 577 -13.99 -24.39 -4.37
CA ARG A 577 -15.25 -24.87 -3.82
C ARG A 577 -16.43 -24.05 -4.31
N SER A 578 -17.56 -24.73 -4.49
CA SER A 578 -18.85 -24.10 -4.75
C SER A 578 -20.01 -24.97 -4.26
N PRO A 579 -21.22 -24.40 -4.12
CA PRO A 579 -22.40 -25.17 -3.79
C PRO A 579 -22.69 -26.29 -4.80
N GLU A 580 -22.34 -26.09 -6.07
CA GLU A 580 -22.58 -27.05 -7.13
C GLU A 580 -21.61 -28.23 -7.12
N THR A 581 -20.30 -27.99 -6.98
CA THR A 581 -19.30 -29.06 -7.15
C THR A 581 -18.87 -29.71 -5.85
N SER A 582 -18.85 -28.93 -4.77
CA SER A 582 -18.36 -29.38 -3.45
C SER A 582 -19.48 -29.58 -2.43
N ASN A 583 -20.72 -29.21 -2.79
CA ASN A 583 -21.87 -29.14 -1.87
C ASN A 583 -21.56 -28.33 -0.59
N SER A 584 -20.70 -27.32 -0.72
CA SER A 584 -20.25 -26.46 0.37
C SER A 584 -20.12 -25.01 -0.09
N ALA A 585 -20.04 -24.07 0.85
CA ALA A 585 -19.70 -22.69 0.53
C ALA A 585 -18.27 -22.59 -0.03
N ALA A 586 -17.97 -21.47 -0.70
CA ALA A 586 -16.64 -21.13 -1.21
C ALA A 586 -15.68 -20.66 -0.10
N ILE A 587 -15.48 -21.47 0.93
CA ILE A 587 -14.62 -21.21 2.09
C ILE A 587 -14.02 -22.51 2.62
N ASP A 588 -12.87 -22.42 3.29
CA ASP A 588 -12.23 -23.57 3.94
C ASP A 588 -13.18 -24.25 4.97
N PRO A 589 -13.29 -25.59 5.00
CA PRO A 589 -14.14 -26.32 5.93
C PRO A 589 -13.83 -26.13 7.43
N VAL A 590 -12.71 -25.52 7.78
CA VAL A 590 -12.41 -25.11 9.17
C VAL A 590 -13.42 -24.08 9.69
N PHE A 591 -14.02 -23.28 8.79
CA PHE A 591 -15.07 -22.33 9.13
C PHE A 591 -16.44 -23.01 9.22
N GLN A 592 -17.22 -22.60 10.22
CA GLN A 592 -18.63 -22.95 10.32
C GLN A 592 -19.48 -21.89 9.61
N ILE A 593 -20.23 -22.33 8.59
CA ILE A 593 -21.06 -21.47 7.75
C ILE A 593 -22.54 -21.83 7.87
N SER A 594 -23.37 -20.80 8.04
CA SER A 594 -24.82 -20.92 8.00
C SER A 594 -25.29 -21.36 6.62
N SER A 595 -26.39 -22.11 6.59
CA SER A 595 -27.11 -22.43 5.36
C SER A 595 -28.42 -21.66 5.32
N ILE A 596 -28.78 -21.19 4.13
CA ILE A 596 -30.00 -20.44 3.85
C ILE A 596 -30.85 -21.16 2.82
N ILE A 597 -32.12 -20.75 2.71
CA ILE A 597 -32.91 -20.99 1.51
C ILE A 597 -32.80 -19.73 0.66
N ASN A 598 -32.23 -19.87 -0.54
CA ASN A 598 -32.05 -18.74 -1.44
C ASN A 598 -33.36 -18.34 -2.13
N GLU A 599 -33.30 -17.29 -2.93
CA GLU A 599 -34.45 -16.71 -3.63
C GLU A 599 -35.04 -17.64 -4.69
N GLY A 600 -34.31 -18.68 -5.09
CA GLY A 600 -34.79 -19.78 -5.94
C GLY A 600 -35.50 -20.90 -5.18
N GLY A 601 -35.55 -20.84 -3.84
CA GLY A 601 -36.11 -21.89 -2.99
C GLY A 601 -35.16 -23.07 -2.74
N GLU A 602 -33.88 -22.91 -3.05
CA GLU A 602 -32.86 -23.95 -2.91
C GLU A 602 -32.01 -23.75 -1.65
N LYS A 603 -31.48 -24.84 -1.09
CA LYS A 603 -30.46 -24.76 -0.05
C LYS A 603 -29.19 -24.14 -0.63
N ASP A 604 -28.68 -23.12 0.04
CA ASP A 604 -27.50 -22.35 -0.37
C ASP A 604 -26.76 -21.79 0.86
N TYR A 605 -25.80 -20.89 0.60
CA TYR A 605 -24.99 -20.21 1.59
C TYR A 605 -25.09 -18.68 1.43
N PRO A 606 -24.96 -17.92 2.53
CA PRO A 606 -25.22 -16.50 2.52
C PRO A 606 -24.14 -15.66 1.83
N TYR A 607 -24.47 -14.38 1.65
CA TYR A 607 -23.50 -13.35 1.29
C TYR A 607 -23.06 -12.65 2.57
N TYR A 608 -21.84 -12.11 2.56
CA TYR A 608 -21.25 -11.50 3.74
C TYR A 608 -20.90 -10.04 3.48
N TRP A 609 -21.28 -9.19 4.43
CA TRP A 609 -20.89 -7.80 4.42
C TRP A 609 -19.39 -7.63 4.65
N SER A 610 -18.82 -6.66 3.95
CA SER A 610 -17.56 -6.04 4.34
C SER A 610 -17.83 -4.62 4.87
N SER A 611 -16.83 -4.03 5.52
CA SER A 611 -16.86 -2.64 6.00
C SER A 611 -16.63 -1.60 4.90
N THR A 612 -16.43 -2.02 3.65
CA THR A 612 -16.06 -1.17 2.51
C THR A 612 -17.29 -0.65 1.74
N THR A 613 -17.37 0.66 1.50
CA THR A 613 -18.41 1.24 0.63
C THR A 613 -18.05 1.03 -0.85
N HIS A 614 -19.01 0.77 -1.73
CA HIS A 614 -18.76 0.69 -3.17
C HIS A 614 -19.37 1.88 -3.89
N LEU A 615 -18.52 2.79 -4.39
CA LEU A 615 -18.93 4.05 -4.99
C LEU A 615 -19.47 3.88 -6.42
N ASP A 616 -20.70 3.38 -6.52
CA ASP A 616 -21.42 3.15 -7.77
C ASP A 616 -22.79 3.85 -7.82
N GLY A 617 -23.05 4.46 -8.97
CA GLY A 617 -24.37 4.88 -9.39
C GLY A 617 -24.67 6.34 -9.07
N PRO A 618 -25.97 6.73 -9.07
CA PRO A 618 -26.37 8.12 -8.85
C PRO A 618 -26.20 8.57 -7.40
N VAL A 619 -26.15 7.63 -6.45
CA VAL A 619 -25.83 7.86 -5.03
C VAL A 619 -24.69 6.90 -4.69
N PRO A 620 -23.44 7.26 -5.02
CA PRO A 620 -22.28 6.36 -4.88
C PRO A 620 -22.13 5.77 -3.48
N GLU A 621 -22.47 6.53 -2.45
CA GLU A 621 -22.29 6.16 -1.05
C GLU A 621 -23.25 5.08 -0.56
N ALA A 622 -24.30 4.78 -1.35
CA ALA A 622 -25.42 3.96 -0.89
C ALA A 622 -25.13 2.45 -0.87
N GLY A 623 -24.12 1.99 -1.59
CA GLY A 623 -23.75 0.59 -1.67
C GLY A 623 -22.60 0.22 -0.74
N ALA A 624 -22.66 -0.93 -0.09
CA ALA A 624 -21.52 -1.56 0.56
C ALA A 624 -21.11 -2.83 -0.19
N VAL A 625 -19.84 -3.22 -0.09
CA VAL A 625 -19.31 -4.41 -0.74
C VAL A 625 -19.76 -5.67 0.02
N TYR A 626 -20.21 -6.67 -0.73
CA TYR A 626 -20.42 -8.03 -0.21
C TYR A 626 -19.63 -9.06 -1.03
N ILE A 627 -19.32 -10.20 -0.40
CA ILE A 627 -18.79 -11.40 -1.05
C ILE A 627 -19.81 -12.53 -0.96
N ALA A 628 -20.09 -13.19 -2.09
CA ALA A 628 -21.02 -14.31 -2.16
C ALA A 628 -20.32 -15.64 -1.87
N PHE A 629 -20.49 -16.21 -0.68
CA PHE A 629 -19.93 -17.54 -0.37
C PHE A 629 -20.80 -18.70 -0.89
N GLY A 630 -22.08 -18.44 -1.14
CA GLY A 630 -22.99 -19.28 -1.94
C GLY A 630 -23.08 -18.82 -3.40
N LYS A 631 -24.09 -19.31 -4.13
CA LYS A 631 -24.30 -18.92 -5.55
C LYS A 631 -24.55 -17.41 -5.65
N ALA A 632 -23.92 -16.73 -6.61
CA ALA A 632 -24.14 -15.30 -6.85
C ALA A 632 -25.31 -15.14 -7.84
N LEU A 633 -26.51 -14.97 -7.28
CA LEU A 633 -27.76 -15.16 -8.01
C LEU A 633 -28.20 -13.95 -8.82
N GLY A 634 -28.88 -14.24 -9.92
CA GLY A 634 -29.57 -13.27 -10.74
C GLY A 634 -30.78 -13.90 -11.42
N LYS A 635 -31.71 -13.06 -11.88
CA LYS A 635 -32.93 -13.46 -12.58
C LYS A 635 -32.82 -13.15 -14.06
N MET A 636 -32.36 -14.14 -14.83
CA MET A 636 -32.29 -14.06 -16.29
C MET A 636 -33.50 -14.75 -16.92
N ARG A 637 -34.23 -14.04 -17.79
CA ARG A 637 -35.39 -14.59 -18.53
C ARG A 637 -36.42 -15.26 -17.61
N ASN A 638 -36.70 -14.63 -16.47
CA ASN A 638 -37.57 -15.14 -15.39
C ASN A 638 -37.10 -16.39 -14.65
N THR A 639 -35.87 -16.86 -14.88
CA THR A 639 -35.27 -17.96 -14.14
C THR A 639 -34.19 -17.44 -13.20
N ILE A 640 -34.26 -17.83 -11.93
CA ILE A 640 -33.20 -17.56 -10.95
C ILE A 640 -32.08 -18.58 -11.19
N MET A 641 -30.85 -18.10 -11.29
CA MET A 641 -29.67 -18.93 -11.52
C MET A 641 -28.42 -18.25 -10.95
N ASP A 642 -27.34 -19.01 -10.79
CA ASP A 642 -26.01 -18.45 -10.52
C ASP A 642 -25.52 -17.72 -11.76
N VAL A 643 -25.28 -16.41 -11.65
CA VAL A 643 -24.88 -15.55 -12.78
C VAL A 643 -23.43 -15.08 -12.67
N HIS A 644 -22.83 -15.11 -11.48
CA HIS A 644 -21.44 -14.67 -11.27
C HIS A 644 -20.53 -15.70 -10.58
N GLY A 645 -21.09 -16.77 -10.00
CA GLY A 645 -20.33 -17.80 -9.30
C GLY A 645 -20.10 -17.52 -7.81
N ALA A 646 -20.02 -18.58 -7.00
CA ALA A 646 -19.60 -18.49 -5.61
C ALA A 646 -18.15 -17.99 -5.50
N GLY A 647 -17.95 -16.95 -4.70
CA GLY A 647 -16.73 -16.15 -4.60
C GLY A 647 -16.80 -14.80 -5.32
N ALA A 648 -17.90 -14.51 -6.04
CA ALA A 648 -18.08 -13.20 -6.65
C ALA A 648 -18.20 -12.07 -5.61
N GLN A 649 -17.72 -10.90 -6.01
CA GLN A 649 -17.81 -9.67 -5.24
C GLN A 649 -18.68 -8.65 -5.95
N ARG A 650 -19.60 -8.07 -5.19
CA ARG A 650 -20.59 -7.11 -5.67
C ARG A 650 -20.84 -6.07 -4.58
N SER A 651 -21.93 -5.35 -4.72
CA SER A 651 -22.40 -4.43 -3.71
C SER A 651 -23.92 -4.43 -3.65
N ASP A 652 -24.41 -4.27 -2.44
CA ASP A 652 -25.82 -4.18 -2.09
C ASP A 652 -26.07 -2.83 -1.40
N PRO A 653 -27.30 -2.27 -1.48
CA PRO A 653 -27.65 -1.07 -0.73
C PRO A 653 -27.58 -1.34 0.78
N LYS A 654 -27.08 -0.35 1.52
CA LYS A 654 -26.92 -0.43 2.99
C LYS A 654 -28.26 -0.49 3.74
N THR A 655 -29.32 0.04 3.14
CA THR A 655 -30.68 0.13 3.67
C THR A 655 -31.72 -0.03 2.56
N GLY A 656 -32.99 -0.20 2.94
CA GLY A 656 -34.12 -0.28 2.01
C GLY A 656 -34.74 -1.68 1.89
N GLU A 657 -35.19 -2.04 0.70
CA GLU A 657 -35.83 -3.34 0.43
C GLU A 657 -35.06 -4.15 -0.62
N ALA A 658 -35.08 -5.48 -0.48
CA ALA A 658 -34.49 -6.41 -1.44
C ALA A 658 -35.17 -6.29 -2.82
N MET A 659 -34.38 -6.37 -3.88
CA MET A 659 -34.85 -6.20 -5.26
C MET A 659 -34.02 -7.00 -6.27
N SER A 660 -34.29 -6.88 -7.56
CA SER A 660 -33.45 -7.42 -8.64
C SER A 660 -33.12 -6.32 -9.63
N ARG A 661 -31.85 -6.23 -10.08
CA ARG A 661 -31.36 -5.13 -10.91
C ARG A 661 -30.34 -5.56 -11.96
N GLY A 662 -30.32 -4.85 -13.09
CA GLY A 662 -29.30 -4.98 -14.14
C GLY A 662 -29.60 -6.05 -15.20
N PRO A 663 -28.73 -6.21 -16.21
CA PRO A 663 -28.99 -7.09 -17.37
C PRO A 663 -29.10 -8.58 -17.02
N GLN A 664 -28.33 -9.02 -16.02
CA GLN A 664 -28.38 -10.39 -15.48
C GLN A 664 -29.41 -10.55 -14.35
N GLY A 665 -30.09 -9.45 -13.99
CA GLY A 665 -31.11 -9.42 -12.94
C GLY A 665 -30.56 -9.78 -11.57
N ASP A 666 -29.35 -9.29 -11.24
CA ASP A 666 -28.64 -9.58 -9.99
C ASP A 666 -29.59 -9.42 -8.80
N MET A 667 -29.58 -10.40 -7.92
CA MET A 667 -30.40 -10.34 -6.71
C MET A 667 -29.72 -9.41 -5.72
N ILE A 668 -30.43 -8.35 -5.35
CA ILE A 668 -29.98 -7.30 -4.45
C ILE A 668 -30.59 -7.56 -3.09
N ARG A 669 -29.74 -7.71 -2.08
CA ARG A 669 -30.15 -7.88 -0.67
C ARG A 669 -29.92 -6.58 0.10
N VAL A 670 -30.41 -6.56 1.33
CA VAL A 670 -30.18 -5.49 2.31
C VAL A 670 -29.60 -6.11 3.57
N ASP A 671 -30.12 -7.28 3.92
CA ASP A 671 -29.59 -8.09 5.02
C ASP A 671 -28.58 -9.11 4.49
N ASN A 672 -27.31 -8.93 4.86
CA ASN A 672 -26.24 -9.89 4.59
C ASN A 672 -25.63 -10.36 5.92
N TYR A 673 -24.96 -11.51 5.89
CA TYR A 673 -24.37 -12.14 7.07
C TYR A 673 -23.05 -11.47 7.44
N VAL A 674 -22.58 -11.72 8.66
CA VAL A 674 -21.34 -11.15 9.17
C VAL A 674 -20.41 -12.24 9.67
N ARG A 675 -19.11 -12.06 9.38
CA ARG A 675 -18.01 -12.79 10.00
C ARG A 675 -16.94 -11.77 10.32
N VAL A 676 -16.58 -11.69 11.60
CA VAL A 676 -15.65 -10.65 12.07
C VAL A 676 -14.21 -11.11 11.99
N VAL A 677 -13.31 -10.12 11.94
CA VAL A 677 -11.86 -10.30 11.90
C VAL A 677 -11.22 -9.42 12.97
N ARG A 678 -10.00 -9.79 13.38
CA ARG A 678 -9.12 -8.96 14.20
C ARG A 678 -7.66 -9.19 13.83
N GLY A 679 -6.79 -8.33 14.34
CA GLY A 679 -5.35 -8.36 14.04
C GLY A 679 -5.01 -7.81 12.66
N GLY A 680 -3.82 -8.17 12.17
CA GLY A 680 -3.20 -7.63 10.96
C GLY A 680 -2.89 -6.14 11.12
N GLU A 681 -1.64 -5.78 11.47
CA GLU A 681 -1.09 -4.41 11.64
C GLU A 681 -2.13 -3.27 11.52
N THR A 682 -3.06 -3.17 12.47
CA THR A 682 -4.19 -2.23 12.40
C THR A 682 -3.98 -1.13 13.40
N ASP A 683 -3.71 0.07 12.90
CA ASP A 683 -3.76 1.28 13.73
C ASP A 683 -5.22 1.76 13.78
N ALA A 684 -5.84 1.71 14.95
CA ALA A 684 -7.11 2.39 15.18
C ALA A 684 -6.88 3.90 15.04
N THR A 685 -7.58 4.55 14.10
CA THR A 685 -7.37 5.97 13.83
C THR A 685 -7.83 6.83 15.01
N THR A 686 -6.88 7.39 15.77
CA THR A 686 -7.19 8.48 16.72
C THR A 686 -7.25 9.80 15.97
N THR A 687 -8.41 10.45 16.05
CA THR A 687 -8.81 11.69 15.40
C THR A 687 -7.75 12.81 15.40
N GLN A 688 -7.30 13.22 14.19
CA GLN A 688 -6.86 14.59 13.94
C GLN A 688 -7.62 15.16 12.73
N GLU A 689 -8.47 16.14 12.99
CA GLU A 689 -9.14 16.93 11.96
C GLU A 689 -8.10 17.63 11.07
N LYS A 690 -8.07 17.27 9.78
CA LYS A 690 -7.57 18.14 8.72
C LYS A 690 -8.67 18.29 7.67
N SER A 691 -9.40 19.39 7.77
CA SER A 691 -10.28 19.87 6.70
C SER A 691 -9.45 20.23 5.47
N PHE A 692 -9.65 19.53 4.36
CA PHE A 692 -9.11 19.94 3.06
C PHE A 692 -10.18 20.72 2.28
N SER A 693 -9.90 21.98 1.98
CA SER A 693 -10.68 22.78 1.05
C SER A 693 -10.20 22.53 -0.39
N TYR A 694 -11.12 22.17 -1.29
CA TYR A 694 -10.84 22.10 -2.72
C TYR A 694 -10.50 23.49 -3.28
N SER A 695 -9.24 23.69 -3.67
CA SER A 695 -8.80 24.83 -4.46
C SER A 695 -9.19 24.67 -5.92
N GLN A 696 -9.81 25.71 -6.47
CA GLN A 696 -10.25 25.82 -7.85
C GLN A 696 -9.12 25.66 -8.87
N ILE A 697 -9.44 25.02 -9.99
CA ILE A 697 -8.58 24.84 -11.16
C ILE A 697 -8.20 26.21 -11.77
N PRO A 698 -6.93 26.44 -12.16
CA PRO A 698 -6.50 27.69 -12.79
C PRO A 698 -6.94 27.76 -14.26
N SER A 699 -7.54 28.88 -14.64
CA SER A 699 -7.86 29.22 -16.04
C SER A 699 -6.58 29.55 -16.81
N SER A 700 -6.30 28.81 -17.89
CA SER A 700 -5.27 29.17 -18.87
C SER A 700 -5.81 30.14 -19.92
N ASN A 701 -5.03 31.18 -20.18
CA ASN A 701 -5.26 32.21 -21.19
C ASN A 701 -5.28 31.64 -22.61
N GLY A 702 -6.34 31.96 -23.37
CA GLY A 702 -6.40 31.83 -24.83
C GLY A 702 -6.95 33.13 -25.42
N GLN A 703 -6.18 33.72 -26.34
CA GLN A 703 -6.37 35.04 -26.93
C GLN A 703 -7.71 35.27 -27.66
N GLN A 704 -8.13 36.54 -27.64
CA GLN A 704 -9.28 37.14 -28.30
C GLN A 704 -9.43 36.79 -29.79
N VAL A 705 -10.62 36.35 -30.19
CA VAL A 705 -11.18 36.61 -31.53
C VAL A 705 -12.64 37.05 -31.40
N LYS A 706 -12.99 38.05 -32.22
CA LYS A 706 -14.09 39.01 -32.09
C LYS A 706 -15.50 38.42 -32.15
N ALA A 707 -16.39 39.09 -31.42
CA ALA A 707 -17.83 38.87 -31.39
C ALA A 707 -18.49 39.06 -32.76
N ASN A 708 -19.43 38.17 -33.09
CA ASN A 708 -20.59 38.51 -33.92
C ASN A 708 -21.85 37.82 -33.38
N LYS A 709 -22.77 38.63 -32.87
CA LYS A 709 -24.11 38.23 -32.43
C LYS A 709 -24.95 37.81 -33.64
N GLN A 710 -25.31 36.54 -33.74
CA GLN A 710 -26.57 36.13 -34.36
C GLN A 710 -27.22 35.01 -33.55
N THR A 711 -28.36 35.36 -32.96
CA THR A 711 -29.31 34.51 -32.26
C THR A 711 -29.95 33.49 -33.21
N ARG A 712 -29.91 32.20 -32.85
CA ARG A 712 -31.00 31.21 -33.07
C ARG A 712 -30.76 29.95 -32.21
N LYS A 713 -31.81 29.55 -31.47
CA LYS A 713 -31.90 28.45 -30.49
C LYS A 713 -31.91 27.05 -31.14
N ALA A 714 -31.45 26.04 -30.39
CA ALA A 714 -31.84 24.62 -30.46
C ALA A 714 -31.72 23.98 -29.05
N PRO A 715 -32.23 22.75 -28.75
CA PRO A 715 -33.51 22.53 -28.06
C PRO A 715 -33.43 21.84 -26.67
N GLN A 716 -34.50 22.00 -25.88
CA GLN A 716 -34.79 21.37 -24.57
C GLN A 716 -35.17 19.88 -24.68
N GLY A 717 -34.75 19.07 -23.71
CA GLY A 717 -35.29 17.73 -23.41
C GLY A 717 -36.01 17.67 -22.05
N GLN A 718 -37.34 17.63 -22.10
CA GLN A 718 -38.34 17.15 -21.12
C GLN A 718 -38.07 17.23 -19.61
N GLY A 719 -38.37 18.40 -19.01
CA GLY A 719 -38.80 18.51 -17.60
C GLY A 719 -40.33 18.72 -17.53
N ASN A 720 -40.97 18.22 -16.48
CA ASN A 720 -42.43 18.33 -16.29
C ASN A 720 -42.87 19.81 -16.39
N ARG A 721 -43.69 20.14 -17.41
CA ARG A 721 -44.12 21.52 -17.71
C ARG A 721 -44.89 22.18 -16.56
N PHE A 722 -45.44 21.39 -15.64
CA PHE A 722 -46.15 21.89 -14.47
C PHE A 722 -45.19 22.49 -13.44
N ILE A 723 -44.14 21.73 -13.08
CA ILE A 723 -43.10 22.17 -12.12
C ILE A 723 -42.37 23.37 -12.68
N ASN A 724 -41.87 23.25 -13.92
CA ASN A 724 -41.12 24.32 -14.60
C ASN A 724 -41.88 25.65 -14.76
N ARG A 725 -43.21 25.66 -14.56
CA ARG A 725 -44.04 26.88 -14.66
C ARG A 725 -44.37 27.50 -13.30
N LEU A 726 -44.41 26.69 -12.24
CA LEU A 726 -44.93 27.11 -10.94
C LEU A 726 -43.86 27.19 -9.86
N ASP A 727 -42.80 26.39 -9.97
CA ASP A 727 -41.62 26.44 -9.12
C ASP A 727 -40.90 27.80 -9.35
N LYS A 728 -41.05 28.72 -8.40
CA LYS A 728 -40.51 30.08 -8.52
C LYS A 728 -39.15 30.22 -7.86
N ASN A 729 -38.88 29.41 -6.84
CA ASN A 729 -37.62 29.44 -6.10
C ASN A 729 -36.56 28.49 -6.72
N GLY A 730 -36.96 27.63 -7.67
CA GLY A 730 -36.08 26.74 -8.43
C GLY A 730 -35.67 25.48 -7.68
N ASP A 731 -36.46 25.04 -6.69
CA ASP A 731 -36.14 23.90 -5.83
C ASP A 731 -36.61 22.54 -6.38
N GLY A 732 -37.22 22.54 -7.57
CA GLY A 732 -37.65 21.34 -8.30
C GLY A 732 -39.01 20.81 -7.87
N LYS A 733 -39.72 21.49 -6.96
CA LYS A 733 -41.08 21.14 -6.48
C LYS A 733 -41.94 22.41 -6.39
N VAL A 734 -43.25 22.25 -6.18
CA VAL A 734 -44.19 23.38 -6.10
C VAL A 734 -44.83 23.41 -4.73
N SER A 735 -44.52 24.42 -3.94
CA SER A 735 -45.15 24.65 -2.63
C SER A 735 -46.59 25.17 -2.75
N ALA A 736 -47.36 25.09 -1.67
CA ALA A 736 -48.72 25.63 -1.62
C ALA A 736 -48.79 27.15 -1.93
N ALA A 737 -47.73 27.90 -1.62
CA ALA A 737 -47.62 29.33 -1.91
C ALA A 737 -47.34 29.63 -3.39
N GLU A 738 -46.72 28.69 -4.10
CA GLU A 738 -46.38 28.80 -5.52
C GLU A 738 -47.53 28.34 -6.44
N PHE A 739 -48.39 27.45 -5.94
CA PHE A 739 -49.55 26.95 -6.65
C PHE A 739 -50.69 27.97 -6.70
N LYS A 740 -50.90 28.59 -7.87
CA LYS A 740 -51.94 29.63 -8.08
C LYS A 740 -53.38 29.10 -8.26
N GLY A 741 -53.66 27.85 -7.86
CA GLY A 741 -54.98 27.22 -7.97
C GLY A 741 -55.73 27.12 -6.64
N PRO A 742 -56.98 26.61 -6.62
CA PRO A 742 -57.73 26.41 -5.38
C PRO A 742 -57.00 25.44 -4.42
N ALA A 743 -56.98 25.72 -3.12
CA ALA A 743 -56.27 24.92 -2.11
C ALA A 743 -56.67 23.43 -2.10
N ASN A 744 -57.95 23.13 -2.36
CA ASN A 744 -58.43 21.75 -2.44
C ASN A 744 -57.81 20.97 -3.61
N ARG A 745 -57.36 21.67 -4.66
CA ARG A 745 -56.71 21.08 -5.82
C ARG A 745 -55.22 20.85 -5.57
N PHE A 746 -54.60 21.67 -4.72
CA PHE A 746 -53.23 21.45 -4.26
C PHE A 746 -53.14 20.11 -3.51
N LYS A 747 -54.02 19.90 -2.52
CA LYS A 747 -54.12 18.65 -1.74
C LYS A 747 -54.48 17.41 -2.57
N GLN A 748 -54.99 17.57 -3.78
CA GLN A 748 -55.24 16.43 -4.67
C GLN A 748 -53.99 15.99 -5.43
N PHE A 749 -53.02 16.88 -5.60
CA PHE A 749 -51.76 16.58 -6.28
C PHE A 749 -50.65 16.23 -5.29
N ASP A 750 -50.60 16.89 -4.14
CA ASP A 750 -49.75 16.51 -3.00
C ASP A 750 -50.27 15.20 -2.38
N LYS A 751 -49.83 14.06 -2.93
CA LYS A 751 -50.38 12.73 -2.62
C LYS A 751 -49.84 12.21 -1.30
N ASN A 752 -48.61 12.59 -0.96
CA ASN A 752 -47.96 12.22 0.30
C ASN A 752 -48.29 13.20 1.46
N ASN A 753 -49.01 14.30 1.19
CA ASN A 753 -49.39 15.36 2.12
C ASN A 753 -48.19 16.06 2.79
N ASP A 754 -47.07 16.17 2.09
CA ASP A 754 -45.85 16.81 2.60
C ASP A 754 -45.83 18.34 2.43
N GLY A 755 -46.85 18.90 1.77
CA GLY A 755 -47.01 20.33 1.53
C GLY A 755 -46.38 20.82 0.22
N TYR A 756 -45.87 19.92 -0.62
CA TYR A 756 -45.27 20.20 -1.92
C TYR A 756 -45.86 19.28 -3.01
N ILE A 757 -45.75 19.70 -4.27
CA ILE A 757 -46.09 18.87 -5.43
C ILE A 757 -44.80 18.63 -6.22
N THR A 758 -44.34 17.39 -6.29
CA THR A 758 -43.16 17.01 -7.09
C THR A 758 -43.50 16.70 -8.55
N ALA A 759 -42.48 16.45 -9.39
CA ALA A 759 -42.68 16.14 -10.80
C ALA A 759 -43.48 14.84 -11.03
N GLU A 760 -43.42 13.90 -10.09
CA GLU A 760 -44.12 12.61 -10.09
C GLU A 760 -45.60 12.76 -9.69
N GLU A 761 -45.88 13.76 -8.86
CA GLU A 761 -47.20 14.11 -8.35
C GLU A 761 -47.96 15.07 -9.27
N ALA A 762 -47.22 15.87 -10.03
CA ALA A 762 -47.74 16.88 -10.92
C ALA A 762 -48.56 16.28 -12.09
N PRO A 763 -49.73 16.87 -12.42
CA PRO A 763 -50.59 16.36 -13.47
C PRO A 763 -49.93 16.45 -14.85
N THR A 764 -49.99 15.37 -15.62
CA THR A 764 -49.32 15.24 -16.92
C THR A 764 -50.15 15.73 -18.12
N GLY A 765 -51.27 16.42 -17.91
CA GLY A 765 -52.10 16.96 -18.99
C GLY A 765 -53.20 17.95 -18.53
N PRO A 766 -53.83 18.71 -19.46
CA PRO A 766 -54.91 19.63 -19.12
C PRO A 766 -56.16 18.89 -18.59
N PRO A 767 -57.03 19.53 -17.79
CA PRO A 767 -58.16 18.86 -17.15
C PRO A 767 -59.15 18.33 -18.20
N ASN A 768 -59.65 17.12 -18.02
CA ASN A 768 -60.73 16.58 -18.85
C ASN A 768 -61.98 17.47 -18.74
N GLU A 769 -62.45 18.03 -19.86
CA GLU A 769 -63.72 18.75 -19.98
C GLU A 769 -64.92 17.80 -19.88
N LYS A 770 -65.08 17.08 -18.78
CA LYS A 770 -66.34 16.43 -18.40
C LYS A 770 -66.51 16.45 -16.89
N LYS A 771 -66.92 17.62 -16.40
CA LYS A 771 -67.90 17.86 -15.35
C LYS A 771 -67.83 19.35 -15.00
N ARG A 772 -68.76 20.12 -15.58
CA ARG A 772 -69.28 21.32 -14.92
C ARG A 772 -70.15 20.88 -13.76
#